data_AF-A0A7J6LQ39-F1
#
_entry.id   AF-A0A7J6LQ39-F1
#
_cell.length_a   1.000
_cell.length_b   1.000
_cell.length_c   1.000
_cell.angle_alpha   90.00
_cell.angle_beta   90.00
_cell.angle_gamma   90.00
#
_symmetry.space_group_name_H-M   'P 1'
#
loop_
_entity.id
_entity.type
_entity.pdbx_description
1 polymer ?
#
loop_
_entity_poly.entity_id
_entity_poly.type
_entity_poly.pdbx_seq_one_letter_code
_entity_poly.pdbx_strand_id
1 'polypeptide(L)'
;MASFEGNFDLRSLAEPDRASPGRPGRSDAAPMVFVLPLRKRVLFPGLRAQALVLGVHESVYNAFVAHQKTLSSENALGHAKLVTVGVKAIDRDGSELETVHTVGTLCRMASSSVAAQIGSGDAAGGHQVVLTLEGLDRVELDTSAAELVYEDILGKGNRSVVYGKARVSQVLRSIQKGPSEELERLAADLQRKVVVASFWNGGRVVEGGEKEITEAPIKADRCSLFADIICATLKDAPVNSRQEALECLCIEERVRMARDMVDERREAMLVSNRVRGNIRRQADMDVRERVIRRQIQELQKELRKIGGEDSEAGEDEIASIANKLAAIALPKDMRAVCDRELHKLQNTPSTHPDYTVARTYLETVASLPWSLDEADVCIDLDKARYILDRDHFGMSKVKKRLMEYLAVMKLHQARRSSQNEEETRPTTELSSVEGGTLDATVRSPTNRKAPPGPIMCLVGPPGVGKTSLCRSIADALGKKFCRVSLGGVRDEAEIRGHRRTYIGAMLGTVLQELARCGSRECVMLLDEIDKVAQPGFNSNAQAALLELLDPSQHSTFRDHYLGVPFDLSCITFICTANSAGEMSRPLIDRLEMVELASYTLQEKREIAKRHLVPRQLESHCLASGSAKIEDGAIDYLVECYTKEAGVRSLERRLGDVCRYTAVKMTEQNGETAAPLVIRQRDVPDILGPETFESPVELARRRAKLHAQGRQIGVGSPTDRCG
;
A
#
# COMPACT_ATOMS: atom_id res chain seq x y z
N MET A 1 -66.64 -20.68 -1.67
CA MET A 1 -68.11 -20.57 -1.56
C MET A 1 -68.45 -19.54 -0.50
N ALA A 2 -69.06 -18.43 -0.89
CA ALA A 2 -69.95 -17.58 -0.09
C ALA A 2 -70.72 -16.73 -1.10
N SER A 3 -72.04 -16.95 -1.16
CA SER A 3 -73.01 -16.30 -2.04
C SER A 3 -73.18 -14.83 -1.67
N PHE A 4 -72.96 -13.93 -2.63
CA PHE A 4 -73.43 -12.55 -2.56
C PHE A 4 -74.43 -12.34 -3.69
N GLU A 5 -75.68 -12.71 -3.43
CA GLU A 5 -76.83 -12.14 -4.14
C GLU A 5 -77.13 -10.80 -3.49
N GLY A 6 -76.97 -9.74 -4.26
CA GLY A 6 -77.35 -8.39 -3.91
C GLY A 6 -77.48 -7.62 -5.22
N ASN A 7 -78.68 -7.63 -5.79
CA ASN A 7 -79.05 -6.80 -6.94
C ASN A 7 -78.77 -5.33 -6.59
N PHE A 8 -77.68 -4.77 -7.13
CA PHE A 8 -77.40 -3.34 -7.11
C PHE A 8 -77.69 -2.78 -8.50
N ASP A 9 -78.73 -1.96 -8.57
CA ASP A 9 -79.21 -1.33 -9.80
C ASP A 9 -78.25 -0.20 -10.20
N LEU A 10 -77.39 -0.45 -11.18
CA LEU A 10 -76.40 0.50 -11.71
C LEU A 10 -77.01 1.57 -12.63
N ARG A 11 -78.34 1.63 -12.76
CA ARG A 11 -79.04 2.58 -13.64
C ARG A 11 -79.13 4.01 -13.08
N SER A 12 -78.91 4.22 -11.77
CA SER A 12 -79.07 5.55 -11.15
C SER A 12 -77.87 6.50 -11.30
N LEU A 13 -76.86 6.14 -12.11
CA LEU A 13 -75.67 6.97 -12.38
C LEU A 13 -75.41 7.18 -13.89
N ALA A 14 -76.26 6.65 -14.77
CA ALA A 14 -75.98 6.60 -16.22
C ALA A 14 -77.20 6.77 -17.15
N GLU A 15 -78.24 7.48 -16.73
CA GLU A 15 -79.24 8.02 -17.66
C GLU A 15 -79.30 9.56 -17.56
N PRO A 16 -79.21 10.30 -18.68
CA PRO A 16 -79.59 11.70 -18.69
C PRO A 16 -81.12 11.78 -18.67
N ASP A 17 -81.66 12.45 -17.64
CA ASP A 17 -83.09 12.64 -17.43
C ASP A 17 -83.81 13.10 -18.72
N ARG A 18 -84.76 12.30 -19.22
CA ARG A 18 -85.70 12.74 -20.27
C ARG A 18 -86.92 13.40 -19.62
N ALA A 19 -87.01 14.71 -19.81
CA ALA A 19 -88.20 15.50 -20.19
C ALA A 19 -88.51 16.71 -19.28
N SER A 20 -88.32 17.92 -19.81
CA SER A 20 -89.41 18.85 -20.22
C SER A 20 -88.83 20.20 -20.68
N PRO A 21 -89.43 20.87 -21.68
CA PRO A 21 -88.87 22.08 -22.27
C PRO A 21 -89.31 23.31 -21.45
N GLY A 22 -88.38 23.97 -20.76
CA GLY A 22 -88.67 25.28 -20.20
C GLY A 22 -87.82 25.69 -18.99
N ARG A 23 -86.59 26.15 -19.26
CA ARG A 23 -85.91 27.33 -18.64
C ARG A 23 -84.39 27.22 -18.88
N PRO A 24 -83.73 28.26 -19.40
CA PRO A 24 -82.28 28.25 -19.57
C PRO A 24 -81.60 28.66 -18.26
N GLY A 25 -80.56 27.94 -17.85
CA GLY A 25 -79.57 28.45 -16.88
C GLY A 25 -79.36 27.60 -15.63
N ARG A 26 -78.60 26.50 -15.76
CA ARG A 26 -77.56 26.06 -14.80
C ARG A 26 -76.80 24.89 -15.43
N SER A 27 -75.50 25.03 -15.60
CA SER A 27 -74.60 23.98 -16.07
C SER A 27 -74.48 22.89 -14.99
N ASP A 28 -74.98 21.68 -15.27
CA ASP A 28 -74.73 20.48 -14.46
C ASP A 28 -73.24 20.12 -14.50
N ALA A 29 -72.52 20.48 -13.44
CA ALA A 29 -71.14 20.05 -13.22
C ALA A 29 -71.14 18.78 -12.34
N ALA A 30 -70.66 17.66 -12.90
CA ALA A 30 -70.47 16.42 -12.15
C ALA A 30 -69.51 16.63 -10.96
N PRO A 31 -69.71 15.92 -9.84
CA PRO A 31 -68.97 16.17 -8.61
C PRO A 31 -67.46 15.87 -8.74
N MET A 32 -66.64 16.75 -8.17
CA MET A 32 -65.19 16.56 -8.05
C MET A 32 -64.87 15.46 -7.03
N VAL A 33 -64.02 14.50 -7.39
CA VAL A 33 -63.65 13.35 -6.54
C VAL A 33 -62.21 13.50 -6.05
N PHE A 34 -61.93 13.06 -4.81
CA PHE A 34 -60.60 13.11 -4.24
C PHE A 34 -59.71 12.01 -4.81
N VAL A 35 -58.50 12.39 -5.23
CA VAL A 35 -57.48 11.54 -5.85
C VAL A 35 -56.30 11.34 -4.90
N LEU A 36 -55.97 10.08 -4.63
CA LEU A 36 -54.81 9.67 -3.83
C LEU A 36 -53.75 9.00 -4.72
N PRO A 37 -52.59 9.64 -4.93
CA PRO A 37 -51.49 9.02 -5.65
C PRO A 37 -50.82 7.91 -4.82
N LEU A 38 -50.59 6.74 -5.41
CA LEU A 38 -49.86 5.62 -4.80
C LEU A 38 -48.47 5.46 -5.44
N ARG A 39 -47.41 5.61 -4.64
CA ARG A 39 -46.03 5.38 -5.10
C ARG A 39 -45.68 3.90 -5.07
N LYS A 40 -45.13 3.41 -6.19
CA LYS A 40 -44.64 2.01 -6.36
C LYS A 40 -45.69 0.92 -6.07
N ARG A 41 -46.99 1.28 -6.02
CA ARG A 41 -48.10 0.38 -5.76
C ARG A 41 -49.25 0.71 -6.71
N VAL A 42 -49.93 -0.34 -7.16
CA VAL A 42 -51.14 -0.26 -7.97
C VAL A 42 -52.21 -1.06 -7.23
N LEU A 43 -53.40 -0.49 -7.07
CA LEU A 43 -54.54 -1.16 -6.48
C LEU A 43 -55.49 -1.62 -7.59
N PHE A 44 -55.88 -2.89 -7.58
CA PHE A 44 -56.84 -3.44 -8.52
C PHE A 44 -58.26 -3.49 -7.94
N PRO A 45 -59.31 -3.44 -8.78
CA PRO A 45 -60.70 -3.64 -8.35
C PRO A 45 -60.91 -4.99 -7.65
N GLY A 46 -61.86 -5.06 -6.71
CA GLY A 46 -62.23 -6.28 -5.99
C GLY A 46 -61.26 -6.72 -4.88
N LEU A 47 -60.15 -5.99 -4.68
CA LEU A 47 -59.14 -6.30 -3.67
C LEU A 47 -59.11 -5.26 -2.55
N ARG A 48 -58.87 -5.76 -1.33
CA ARG A 48 -58.56 -4.93 -0.17
C ARG A 48 -57.05 -4.86 0.01
N ALA A 49 -56.51 -3.65 0.06
CA ALA A 49 -55.10 -3.46 0.39
C ALA A 49 -54.93 -2.36 1.44
N GLN A 50 -53.90 -2.53 2.26
CA GLN A 50 -53.41 -1.47 3.13
C GLN A 50 -52.55 -0.52 2.30
N ALA A 51 -53.05 0.69 2.07
CA ALA A 51 -52.30 1.80 1.54
C ALA A 51 -51.63 2.53 2.72
N LEU A 52 -50.31 2.49 2.74
CA LEU A 52 -49.51 3.18 3.75
C LEU A 52 -49.13 4.54 3.15
N VAL A 53 -49.72 5.63 3.66
CA VAL A 53 -49.40 6.98 3.23
C VAL A 53 -48.41 7.55 4.24
N LEU A 54 -47.16 7.69 3.82
CA LEU A 54 -46.06 8.21 4.64
C LEU A 54 -45.89 9.71 4.42
N GLY A 55 -45.78 10.48 5.50
CA GLY A 55 -45.27 11.85 5.48
C GLY A 55 -46.33 12.94 5.27
N VAL A 56 -47.42 12.91 6.04
CA VAL A 56 -48.48 13.92 5.94
C VAL A 56 -48.29 14.97 7.05
N HIS A 57 -48.10 16.25 6.67
CA HIS A 57 -48.19 17.39 7.59
C HIS A 57 -49.61 17.46 8.16
N GLU A 58 -49.77 17.88 9.42
CA GLU A 58 -51.07 17.92 10.15
C GLU A 58 -52.18 18.65 9.35
N SER A 59 -51.79 19.62 8.52
CA SER A 59 -52.66 20.38 7.60
C SER A 59 -53.33 19.55 6.51
N VAL A 60 -52.66 18.54 5.95
CA VAL A 60 -53.21 17.69 4.87
C VAL A 60 -54.12 16.61 5.46
N TYR A 61 -53.77 16.07 6.63
CA TYR A 61 -54.70 15.24 7.40
C TYR A 61 -55.94 16.04 7.80
N ASN A 62 -55.78 17.27 8.29
CA ASN A 62 -56.89 18.15 8.63
C ASN A 62 -57.71 18.55 7.40
N ALA A 63 -57.12 18.72 6.21
CA ALA A 63 -57.85 18.95 4.97
C ALA A 63 -58.60 17.70 4.49
N PHE A 64 -58.02 16.51 4.63
CA PHE A 64 -58.65 15.22 4.31
C PHE A 64 -59.82 14.91 5.27
N VAL A 65 -59.63 15.14 6.57
CA VAL A 65 -60.66 14.99 7.61
C VAL A 65 -61.72 16.11 7.50
N ALA A 66 -61.34 17.33 7.15
CA ALA A 66 -62.29 18.41 6.87
C ALA A 66 -63.13 18.09 5.63
N HIS A 67 -62.53 17.59 4.55
CA HIS A 67 -63.27 17.15 3.37
C HIS A 67 -64.20 15.97 3.68
N GLN A 68 -63.77 15.04 4.53
CA GLN A 68 -64.64 13.98 5.07
C GLN A 68 -65.83 14.55 5.85
N LYS A 69 -65.62 15.59 6.67
CA LYS A 69 -66.70 16.30 7.40
C LYS A 69 -67.62 17.08 6.46
N THR A 70 -67.11 17.74 5.42
CA THR A 70 -67.91 18.47 4.42
C THR A 70 -68.77 17.52 3.58
N LEU A 71 -68.22 16.37 3.18
CA LEU A 71 -68.97 15.30 2.48
C LEU A 71 -70.00 14.62 3.39
N SER A 72 -69.82 14.69 4.71
CA SER A 72 -70.81 14.20 5.67
C SER A 72 -71.99 15.15 5.85
N SER A 73 -71.84 16.44 5.49
CA SER A 73 -72.91 17.46 5.59
C SER A 73 -73.83 17.52 4.37
N GLU A 74 -73.38 17.04 3.21
CA GLU A 74 -74.22 16.84 2.03
C GLU A 74 -74.75 15.41 2.00
N ASN A 75 -75.94 15.21 2.56
CA ASN A 75 -76.68 13.94 2.64
C ASN A 75 -77.13 13.35 1.28
N ALA A 76 -76.30 13.43 0.23
CA ALA A 76 -76.68 12.99 -1.12
C ALA A 76 -75.86 11.82 -1.70
N LEU A 77 -74.73 11.41 -1.11
CA LEU A 77 -73.98 10.23 -1.58
C LEU A 77 -73.40 9.44 -0.40
N GLY A 78 -74.09 8.38 0.00
CA GLY A 78 -73.56 7.38 0.92
C GLY A 78 -72.26 6.78 0.39
N HIS A 79 -71.24 6.74 1.26
CA HIS A 79 -69.89 6.20 1.08
C HIS A 79 -68.85 7.17 0.49
N ALA A 80 -67.82 7.47 1.29
CA ALA A 80 -66.64 8.21 0.88
C ALA A 80 -65.91 7.47 -0.26
N LYS A 81 -66.15 7.92 -1.50
CA LYS A 81 -65.52 7.41 -2.71
C LYS A 81 -64.21 8.19 -2.94
N LEU A 82 -63.10 7.46 -3.01
CA LEU A 82 -61.75 7.96 -3.28
C LEU A 82 -61.27 7.34 -4.59
N VAL A 83 -60.47 8.01 -5.40
CA VAL A 83 -59.79 7.38 -6.54
C VAL A 83 -58.31 7.21 -6.22
N THR A 84 -57.77 6.01 -6.35
CA THR A 84 -56.32 5.76 -6.26
C THR A 84 -55.72 5.67 -7.63
N VAL A 85 -54.56 6.29 -7.82
CA VAL A 85 -53.90 6.32 -9.13
C VAL A 85 -52.39 6.11 -8.98
N GLY A 86 -51.79 5.40 -9.93
CA GLY A 86 -50.33 5.26 -9.99
C GLY A 86 -49.66 6.58 -10.38
N VAL A 87 -48.45 6.79 -9.87
CA VAL A 87 -47.59 7.93 -10.25
C VAL A 87 -46.61 7.50 -11.33
N LYS A 88 -46.55 8.27 -12.42
CA LYS A 88 -45.60 8.13 -13.51
C LYS A 88 -44.30 8.84 -13.13
N ALA A 89 -43.20 8.08 -13.03
CA ALA A 89 -41.86 8.63 -12.94
C ALA A 89 -41.35 8.93 -14.36
N ILE A 90 -40.87 10.14 -14.60
CA ILE A 90 -40.13 10.52 -15.83
C ILE A 90 -38.71 10.78 -15.38
N ASP A 91 -37.71 10.14 -15.99
CA ASP A 91 -36.32 10.52 -15.74
C ASP A 91 -35.44 10.44 -16.99
N ARG A 92 -34.75 11.55 -17.29
CA ARG A 92 -33.46 11.65 -18.02
C ARG A 92 -32.85 13.05 -18.12
N ASP A 93 -33.54 14.15 -17.81
CA ASP A 93 -33.00 15.53 -17.93
C ASP A 93 -33.46 16.51 -16.82
N GLY A 94 -33.44 16.10 -15.55
CA GLY A 94 -33.33 17.06 -14.43
C GLY A 94 -34.52 18.01 -14.17
N SER A 95 -35.75 17.64 -14.52
CA SER A 95 -36.97 18.31 -14.02
C SER A 95 -38.11 17.29 -13.89
N GLU A 96 -38.09 16.52 -12.80
CA GLU A 96 -39.12 15.50 -12.52
C GLU A 96 -40.39 16.18 -11.95
N LEU A 97 -41.40 16.41 -12.79
CA LEU A 97 -42.77 16.49 -12.27
C LEU A 97 -43.34 15.08 -12.25
N GLU A 98 -43.53 14.52 -11.05
CA GLU A 98 -44.35 13.31 -10.85
C GLU A 98 -45.74 13.59 -11.43
N THR A 99 -46.11 12.92 -12.53
CA THR A 99 -47.45 13.03 -13.14
C THR A 99 -48.29 11.82 -12.80
N VAL A 100 -49.61 11.98 -12.75
CA VAL A 100 -50.55 10.92 -12.36
C VAL A 100 -51.05 10.20 -13.62
N HIS A 101 -51.22 8.87 -13.59
CA HIS A 101 -51.81 8.12 -14.71
C HIS A 101 -53.26 8.55 -14.97
N THR A 102 -53.76 8.42 -16.20
CA THR A 102 -55.15 8.78 -16.54
C THR A 102 -56.16 7.76 -16.00
N VAL A 103 -55.75 6.49 -15.89
CA VAL A 103 -56.58 5.39 -15.39
C VAL A 103 -56.23 5.05 -13.95
N GLY A 104 -57.25 4.99 -13.11
CA GLY A 104 -57.13 4.62 -11.70
C GLY A 104 -58.23 3.66 -11.25
N THR A 105 -58.23 3.39 -9.95
CA THR A 105 -59.21 2.52 -9.31
C THR A 105 -60.05 3.34 -8.34
N LEU A 106 -61.36 3.31 -8.53
CA LEU A 106 -62.35 3.84 -7.59
C LEU A 106 -62.33 2.95 -6.34
N CYS A 107 -62.17 3.56 -5.20
CA CYS A 107 -61.99 2.89 -3.92
C CYS A 107 -63.03 3.35 -2.91
N ARG A 108 -63.43 2.41 -2.07
CA ARG A 108 -64.11 2.69 -0.81
C ARG A 108 -63.09 2.63 0.32
N MET A 109 -63.09 3.62 1.20
CA MET A 109 -62.29 3.55 2.42
C MET A 109 -62.98 2.59 3.40
N ALA A 110 -62.30 1.50 3.78
CA ALA A 110 -62.82 0.50 4.72
C ALA A 110 -62.48 0.86 6.17
N SER A 111 -61.28 1.38 6.43
CA SER A 111 -60.87 1.91 7.73
C SER A 111 -59.70 2.87 7.58
N SER A 112 -59.59 3.82 8.51
CA SER A 112 -58.41 4.67 8.69
C SER A 112 -57.86 4.47 10.10
N SER A 113 -56.55 4.33 10.22
CA SER A 113 -55.86 4.29 11.52
C SER A 113 -54.63 5.19 11.45
N VAL A 114 -54.43 5.99 12.50
CA VAL A 114 -53.25 6.85 12.64
C VAL A 114 -52.26 6.11 13.52
N ALA A 115 -51.10 5.77 12.97
CA ALA A 115 -49.99 5.24 13.76
C ALA A 115 -49.23 6.42 14.39
N ALA A 116 -48.95 6.32 15.69
CA ALA A 116 -48.32 7.36 16.48
C ALA A 116 -46.90 7.69 16.00
N GLN A 117 -46.48 8.91 16.34
CA GLN A 117 -45.23 9.59 16.02
C GLN A 117 -43.98 8.70 16.15
N ILE A 118 -43.23 8.51 15.06
CA ILE A 118 -41.87 7.95 15.12
C ILE A 118 -40.93 9.13 15.36
N GLY A 119 -40.46 9.27 16.59
CA GLY A 119 -39.43 10.24 16.94
C GLY A 119 -38.03 9.66 16.75
N SER A 120 -37.24 10.26 15.86
CA SER A 120 -35.79 10.37 16.00
C SER A 120 -35.25 11.48 15.10
N GLY A 121 -34.84 12.60 15.70
CA GLY A 121 -33.91 13.58 15.13
C GLY A 121 -34.45 14.53 14.05
N ASP A 122 -34.62 15.81 14.42
CA ASP A 122 -34.62 17.02 13.59
C ASP A 122 -35.09 16.93 12.12
N ALA A 123 -36.41 17.05 11.94
CA ALA A 123 -37.12 17.87 10.94
C ALA A 123 -38.50 17.25 10.63
N ALA A 124 -39.57 18.02 10.84
CA ALA A 124 -40.97 17.74 10.47
C ALA A 124 -41.58 16.44 11.01
N GLY A 125 -42.32 16.55 12.13
CA GLY A 125 -43.14 15.45 12.66
C GLY A 125 -44.25 15.05 11.69
N GLY A 126 -44.05 13.97 10.95
CA GLY A 126 -45.07 13.39 10.06
C GLY A 126 -45.93 12.36 10.79
N HIS A 127 -47.25 12.44 10.64
CA HIS A 127 -48.15 11.36 11.06
C HIS A 127 -48.13 10.25 10.00
N GLN A 128 -48.04 8.99 10.43
CA GLN A 128 -48.18 7.84 9.54
C GLN A 128 -49.65 7.41 9.54
N VAL A 129 -50.32 7.58 8.40
CA VAL A 129 -51.73 7.17 8.25
C VAL A 129 -51.78 5.87 7.45
N VAL A 130 -52.36 4.83 8.08
CA VAL A 130 -52.63 3.56 7.41
C VAL A 130 -54.09 3.57 6.98
N LEU A 131 -54.31 3.63 5.67
CA LEU A 131 -55.63 3.56 5.05
C LEU A 131 -55.85 2.15 4.52
N THR A 132 -56.96 1.53 4.91
CA THR A 132 -57.41 0.28 4.28
C THR A 132 -58.40 0.64 3.18
N LEU A 133 -58.02 0.41 1.93
CA LEU A 133 -58.82 0.75 0.76
C LEU A 133 -59.33 -0.54 0.09
N GLU A 134 -60.61 -0.52 -0.30
CA GLU A 134 -61.27 -1.56 -1.07
C GLU A 134 -61.50 -1.04 -2.49
N GLY A 135 -60.83 -1.65 -3.47
CA GLY A 135 -61.04 -1.31 -4.89
C GLY A 135 -62.43 -1.76 -5.36
N LEU A 136 -63.19 -0.86 -5.96
CA LEU A 136 -64.53 -1.10 -6.49
C LEU A 136 -64.47 -1.33 -8.00
N ASP A 137 -64.08 -0.30 -8.76
CA ASP A 137 -64.14 -0.29 -10.22
C ASP A 137 -62.99 0.52 -10.85
N ARG A 138 -62.74 0.31 -12.15
CA ARG A 138 -61.77 1.09 -12.92
C ARG A 138 -62.39 2.40 -13.39
N VAL A 139 -61.65 3.48 -13.29
CA VAL A 139 -62.13 4.81 -13.69
C VAL A 139 -61.08 5.55 -14.50
N GLU A 140 -61.55 6.31 -15.48
CA GLU A 140 -60.74 7.27 -16.21
C GLU A 140 -60.94 8.66 -15.61
N LEU A 141 -59.84 9.36 -15.33
CA LEU A 141 -59.85 10.70 -14.79
C LEU A 141 -59.62 11.72 -15.90
N ASP A 142 -60.36 12.82 -15.85
CA ASP A 142 -60.04 14.00 -16.65
C ASP A 142 -58.89 14.76 -15.98
N THR A 143 -57.67 14.51 -16.46
CA THR A 143 -56.45 15.15 -15.95
C THR A 143 -56.33 16.62 -16.34
N SER A 144 -57.15 17.13 -17.27
CA SER A 144 -57.09 18.52 -17.73
C SER A 144 -57.75 19.50 -16.75
N ALA A 145 -58.71 19.02 -15.95
CA ALA A 145 -59.43 19.78 -14.93
C ALA A 145 -59.00 19.41 -13.50
N ALA A 146 -57.89 18.70 -13.33
CA ALA A 146 -57.43 18.19 -12.03
C ALA A 146 -56.69 19.26 -11.22
N GLU A 147 -57.16 19.53 -10.00
CA GLU A 147 -56.46 20.33 -9.01
C GLU A 147 -55.50 19.42 -8.22
N LEU A 148 -54.24 19.30 -8.66
CA LEU A 148 -53.21 18.53 -7.98
C LEU A 148 -52.39 19.41 -7.03
N VAL A 149 -52.19 18.94 -5.80
CA VAL A 149 -51.38 19.62 -4.78
C VAL A 149 -49.98 19.00 -4.76
N TYR A 150 -48.97 19.83 -5.00
CA TYR A 150 -47.57 19.43 -5.03
C TYR A 150 -46.84 19.92 -3.78
N GLU A 151 -45.97 19.08 -3.22
CA GLU A 151 -45.11 19.42 -2.08
C GLU A 151 -43.65 19.06 -2.40
N ASP A 152 -42.73 19.92 -1.96
CA ASP A 152 -41.29 19.77 -2.17
C ASP A 152 -40.70 18.91 -1.05
N ILE A 153 -40.34 17.67 -1.37
CA ILE A 153 -39.79 16.74 -0.38
C ILE A 153 -38.30 17.07 -0.21
N LEU A 154 -37.90 17.45 1.01
CA LEU A 154 -36.49 17.67 1.44
C LEU A 154 -35.79 18.95 0.94
N GLY A 155 -36.51 19.94 0.41
CA GLY A 155 -35.93 21.25 0.06
C GLY A 155 -34.90 21.22 -1.08
N LYS A 156 -34.96 20.19 -1.94
CA LYS A 156 -34.05 19.99 -3.08
C LYS A 156 -34.71 20.22 -4.45
N GLY A 157 -35.91 20.80 -4.50
CA GLY A 157 -36.59 21.18 -5.74
C GLY A 157 -37.33 20.04 -6.45
N ASN A 158 -37.59 18.91 -5.78
CA ASN A 158 -38.33 17.78 -6.35
C ASN A 158 -39.80 17.84 -5.89
N ARG A 159 -40.65 18.45 -6.72
CA ARG A 159 -42.08 18.65 -6.45
C ARG A 159 -42.86 17.37 -6.70
N SER A 160 -43.55 16.90 -5.68
CA SER A 160 -44.23 15.60 -5.72
C SER A 160 -45.72 15.73 -5.39
N VAL A 161 -46.58 14.98 -6.07
CA VAL A 161 -48.04 15.08 -5.87
C VAL A 161 -48.42 14.40 -4.55
N VAL A 162 -49.06 15.13 -3.65
CA VAL A 162 -49.49 14.62 -2.34
C VAL A 162 -50.95 14.15 -2.38
N TYR A 163 -51.83 14.96 -2.96
CA TYR A 163 -53.24 14.64 -3.21
C TYR A 163 -53.80 15.55 -4.29
N GLY A 164 -55.01 15.26 -4.78
CA GLY A 164 -55.69 16.18 -5.68
C GLY A 164 -57.20 15.98 -5.74
N LYS A 165 -57.88 16.84 -6.49
CA LYS A 165 -59.28 16.69 -6.87
C LYS A 165 -59.39 16.61 -8.38
N ALA A 166 -60.03 15.58 -8.90
CA ALA A 166 -60.24 15.41 -10.33
C ALA A 166 -61.67 14.97 -10.62
N ARG A 167 -62.12 15.22 -11.85
CA ARG A 167 -63.40 14.75 -12.34
C ARG A 167 -63.23 13.36 -12.92
N VAL A 168 -64.12 12.44 -12.57
CA VAL A 168 -64.20 11.13 -13.23
C VAL A 168 -64.87 11.33 -14.59
N SER A 169 -64.15 11.04 -15.66
CA SER A 169 -64.65 11.13 -17.03
C SER A 169 -65.63 10.00 -17.31
N GLN A 170 -65.23 8.76 -17.01
CA GLN A 170 -66.06 7.57 -17.19
C GLN A 170 -65.62 6.40 -16.30
N VAL A 171 -66.56 5.49 -16.02
CA VAL A 171 -66.27 4.18 -15.39
C VAL A 171 -65.97 3.18 -16.51
N LEU A 172 -64.78 2.59 -16.48
CA LEU A 172 -64.29 1.71 -17.52
C LEU A 172 -64.77 0.27 -17.28
N ARG A 173 -65.57 -0.27 -18.21
CA ARG A 173 -66.00 -1.68 -18.18
C ARG A 173 -65.07 -2.54 -19.02
N SER A 174 -64.81 -3.76 -18.55
CA SER A 174 -63.98 -4.71 -19.29
C SER A 174 -64.72 -5.19 -20.54
N ILE A 175 -64.01 -5.31 -21.66
CA ILE A 175 -64.53 -5.71 -22.96
C ILE A 175 -63.99 -7.10 -23.30
N GLN A 176 -64.88 -8.02 -23.68
CA GLN A 176 -64.51 -9.31 -24.25
C GLN A 176 -64.56 -9.19 -25.79
N LYS A 177 -63.45 -9.47 -26.48
CA LYS A 177 -63.36 -9.36 -27.95
C LYS A 177 -63.48 -10.72 -28.67
N GLY A 178 -63.18 -11.85 -28.02
CA GLY A 178 -63.17 -13.18 -28.62
C GLY A 178 -64.12 -14.21 -27.95
N PRO A 179 -64.12 -15.47 -28.45
CA PRO A 179 -65.00 -16.54 -27.97
C PRO A 179 -64.70 -16.91 -26.51
N SER A 180 -65.74 -17.17 -25.72
CA SER A 180 -65.63 -17.47 -24.28
C SER A 180 -64.76 -18.70 -24.00
N GLU A 181 -64.72 -19.67 -24.91
CA GLU A 181 -63.95 -20.92 -24.76
C GLU A 181 -62.42 -20.71 -24.80
N GLU A 182 -61.93 -19.78 -25.63
CA GLU A 182 -60.49 -19.44 -25.68
C GLU A 182 -60.05 -18.71 -24.42
N LEU A 183 -60.90 -17.84 -23.89
CA LEU A 183 -60.64 -17.12 -22.64
C LEU A 183 -60.58 -18.07 -21.45
N GLU A 184 -61.50 -19.04 -21.36
CA GLU A 184 -61.49 -20.06 -20.31
C GLU A 184 -60.24 -20.95 -20.41
N ARG A 185 -59.79 -21.29 -21.62
CA ARG A 185 -58.53 -22.04 -21.84
C ARG A 185 -57.31 -21.26 -21.38
N LEU A 186 -57.23 -19.96 -21.67
CA LEU A 186 -56.14 -19.09 -21.22
C LEU A 186 -56.15 -18.92 -19.69
N ALA A 187 -57.32 -18.77 -19.09
CA ALA A 187 -57.46 -18.67 -17.64
C ALA A 187 -57.06 -19.98 -16.93
N ALA A 188 -57.43 -21.14 -17.49
CA ALA A 188 -57.00 -22.45 -16.99
C ALA A 188 -55.47 -22.63 -17.09
N ASP A 189 -54.86 -22.17 -18.19
CA ASP A 189 -53.40 -22.20 -18.34
C ASP A 189 -52.68 -21.32 -17.31
N LEU A 190 -53.18 -20.10 -17.09
CA LEU A 190 -52.70 -19.22 -16.04
C LEU A 190 -52.84 -19.87 -14.65
N GLN A 191 -54.00 -20.48 -14.37
CA GLN A 191 -54.26 -21.17 -13.11
C GLN A 191 -53.27 -22.30 -12.86
N ARG A 192 -52.98 -23.14 -13.87
CA ARG A 192 -51.95 -24.18 -13.76
C ARG A 192 -50.59 -23.61 -13.42
N LYS A 193 -50.17 -22.54 -14.10
CA LYS A 193 -48.88 -21.89 -13.85
C LYS A 193 -48.79 -21.25 -12.46
N VAL A 194 -49.87 -20.66 -11.96
CA VAL A 194 -49.94 -20.04 -10.63
C VAL A 194 -49.94 -21.09 -9.51
N VAL A 195 -50.65 -22.21 -9.67
CA VAL A 195 -50.61 -23.32 -8.69
C VAL A 195 -49.19 -23.83 -8.55
N VAL A 196 -48.50 -24.04 -9.68
CA VAL A 196 -47.09 -24.40 -9.68
C VAL A 196 -46.26 -23.32 -8.98
N ALA A 197 -46.49 -22.02 -9.21
CA ALA A 197 -45.76 -20.92 -8.58
C ALA A 197 -45.99 -20.79 -7.05
N SER A 198 -47.22 -21.05 -6.58
CA SER A 198 -47.63 -20.90 -5.17
C SER A 198 -46.95 -21.91 -4.24
N PHE A 199 -46.58 -23.09 -4.79
CA PHE A 199 -45.79 -24.09 -4.08
C PHE A 199 -44.38 -23.60 -3.69
N TRP A 200 -43.84 -22.56 -4.35
CA TRP A 200 -42.45 -22.14 -4.16
C TRP A 200 -42.26 -21.01 -3.14
N ASN A 201 -43.33 -20.39 -2.65
CA ASN A 201 -43.24 -19.23 -1.75
C ASN A 201 -43.25 -19.57 -0.26
N GLY A 202 -43.17 -20.85 0.13
CA GLY A 202 -42.95 -21.21 1.53
C GLY A 202 -43.36 -22.64 1.85
N GLY A 203 -42.40 -23.55 1.86
CA GLY A 203 -42.61 -24.91 2.33
C GLY A 203 -41.69 -25.90 1.62
N ARG A 204 -41.15 -26.86 2.37
CA ARG A 204 -40.24 -27.91 1.87
C ARG A 204 -40.75 -28.49 0.55
N VAL A 205 -39.85 -28.66 -0.41
CA VAL A 205 -40.07 -29.54 -1.56
C VAL A 205 -40.39 -30.92 -1.01
N VAL A 206 -41.67 -31.30 -1.03
CA VAL A 206 -42.07 -32.70 -0.85
C VAL A 206 -41.93 -33.32 -2.22
N GLU A 207 -40.86 -34.07 -2.44
CA GLU A 207 -40.79 -35.01 -3.55
C GLU A 207 -41.93 -36.01 -3.38
N GLY A 208 -42.89 -36.00 -4.31
CA GLY A 208 -44.07 -36.87 -4.28
C GLY A 208 -45.35 -36.11 -3.95
N GLY A 209 -45.92 -35.45 -4.96
CA GLY A 209 -47.16 -34.71 -4.80
C GLY A 209 -47.79 -34.19 -6.09
N GLU A 210 -47.60 -34.88 -7.22
CA GLU A 210 -48.55 -34.77 -8.35
C GLU A 210 -49.85 -35.47 -7.96
N LYS A 211 -50.59 -34.92 -6.98
CA LYS A 211 -52.01 -35.24 -6.84
C LYS A 211 -52.75 -34.15 -7.57
N GLU A 212 -53.48 -34.56 -8.61
CA GLU A 212 -54.45 -33.76 -9.35
C GLU A 212 -55.23 -32.87 -8.39
N ILE A 213 -54.86 -31.59 -8.34
CA ILE A 213 -55.71 -30.57 -7.73
C ILE A 213 -56.83 -30.41 -8.74
N THR A 214 -58.00 -30.98 -8.45
CA THR A 214 -59.22 -30.87 -9.25
C THR A 214 -59.46 -29.43 -9.67
N GLU A 215 -59.19 -29.13 -10.94
CA GLU A 215 -59.33 -27.84 -11.58
C GLU A 215 -60.83 -27.57 -11.79
N ALA A 216 -61.47 -26.81 -10.90
CA ALA A 216 -62.75 -26.20 -11.26
C ALA A 216 -62.47 -25.13 -12.33
N PRO A 217 -63.00 -25.27 -13.56
CA PRO A 217 -62.74 -24.29 -14.61
C PRO A 217 -63.30 -22.93 -14.21
N ILE A 218 -62.49 -21.90 -14.35
CA ILE A 218 -62.90 -20.51 -14.12
C ILE A 218 -63.81 -20.13 -15.28
N LYS A 219 -65.09 -19.89 -14.99
CA LYS A 219 -66.06 -19.40 -15.99
C LYS A 219 -65.62 -18.04 -16.54
N ALA A 220 -65.90 -17.79 -17.82
CA ALA A 220 -65.56 -16.54 -18.54
C ALA A 220 -65.87 -15.26 -17.74
N ASP A 221 -67.02 -15.21 -17.05
CA ASP A 221 -67.47 -14.05 -16.26
C ASP A 221 -66.50 -13.66 -15.11
N ARG A 222 -65.67 -14.61 -14.65
CA ARG A 222 -64.73 -14.40 -13.53
C ARG A 222 -63.28 -14.24 -13.97
N CYS A 223 -62.98 -14.38 -15.26
CA CYS A 223 -61.61 -14.29 -15.79
C CYS A 223 -60.99 -12.89 -15.59
N SER A 224 -61.81 -11.84 -15.67
CA SER A 224 -61.37 -10.45 -15.41
C SER A 224 -60.89 -10.27 -13.96
N LEU A 225 -61.69 -10.72 -12.98
CA LEU A 225 -61.33 -10.65 -11.57
C LEU A 225 -60.13 -11.55 -11.25
N PHE A 226 -60.03 -12.72 -11.88
CA PHE A 226 -58.91 -13.63 -11.69
C PHE A 226 -57.58 -13.02 -12.13
N ALA A 227 -57.52 -12.41 -13.32
CA ALA A 227 -56.32 -11.71 -13.79
C ALA A 227 -55.91 -10.58 -12.83
N ASP A 228 -56.87 -9.80 -12.34
CA ASP A 228 -56.64 -8.70 -11.40
C ASP A 228 -56.08 -9.19 -10.06
N ILE A 229 -56.57 -10.31 -9.54
CA ILE A 229 -56.04 -10.96 -8.33
C ILE A 229 -54.59 -11.40 -8.54
N ILE A 230 -54.28 -12.07 -9.67
CA ILE A 230 -52.92 -12.54 -9.94
C ILE A 230 -51.94 -11.37 -10.06
N CYS A 231 -52.27 -10.34 -10.84
CA CYS A 231 -51.44 -9.14 -11.00
C CYS A 231 -51.18 -8.42 -9.67
N ALA A 232 -52.14 -8.43 -8.74
CA ALA A 232 -51.97 -7.84 -7.42
C ALA A 232 -51.09 -8.68 -6.47
N THR A 233 -51.11 -10.01 -6.60
CA THR A 233 -50.27 -10.91 -5.77
C THR A 233 -48.79 -10.87 -6.16
N LEU A 234 -48.48 -10.53 -7.40
CA LEU A 234 -47.11 -10.43 -7.93
C LEU A 234 -46.43 -9.11 -7.49
N LYS A 235 -46.03 -9.02 -6.23
CA LYS A 235 -45.37 -7.83 -5.66
C LYS A 235 -43.99 -7.52 -6.27
N ASP A 236 -43.29 -8.55 -6.72
CA ASP A 236 -41.93 -8.44 -7.29
C ASP A 236 -41.93 -7.94 -8.75
N ALA A 237 -43.10 -7.85 -9.38
CA ALA A 237 -43.22 -7.39 -10.77
C ALA A 237 -43.10 -5.85 -10.87
N PRO A 238 -42.48 -5.33 -11.95
CA PRO A 238 -42.35 -3.90 -12.18
C PRO A 238 -43.71 -3.20 -12.13
N VAL A 239 -43.72 -2.01 -11.51
CA VAL A 239 -44.94 -1.23 -11.26
C VAL A 239 -45.62 -0.82 -12.57
N ASN A 240 -44.82 -0.52 -13.60
CA ASN A 240 -45.31 -0.11 -14.92
C ASN A 240 -46.13 -1.22 -15.58
N SER A 241 -45.64 -2.46 -15.59
CA SER A 241 -46.39 -3.59 -16.17
C SER A 241 -47.69 -3.89 -15.43
N ARG A 242 -47.72 -3.68 -14.11
CA ARG A 242 -48.97 -3.77 -13.32
C ARG A 242 -49.95 -2.64 -13.66
N GLN A 243 -49.45 -1.45 -13.93
CA GLN A 243 -50.26 -0.31 -14.34
C GLN A 243 -50.81 -0.49 -15.77
N GLU A 244 -50.03 -1.03 -16.70
CA GLU A 244 -50.46 -1.42 -18.05
C GLU A 244 -51.60 -2.46 -18.00
N ALA A 245 -51.51 -3.44 -17.10
CA ALA A 245 -52.59 -4.42 -16.89
C ALA A 245 -53.89 -3.78 -16.33
N LEU A 246 -53.78 -2.69 -15.56
CA LEU A 246 -54.93 -1.92 -15.07
C LEU A 246 -55.55 -1.06 -16.19
N GLU A 247 -54.74 -0.54 -17.11
CA GLU A 247 -55.18 0.24 -18.27
C GLU A 247 -55.81 -0.64 -19.36
N CYS A 248 -55.44 -1.91 -19.44
CA CYS A 248 -55.98 -2.85 -20.43
C CYS A 248 -57.45 -3.21 -20.18
N LEU A 249 -58.35 -2.76 -21.07
CA LEU A 249 -59.79 -3.05 -21.04
C LEU A 249 -60.13 -4.44 -21.58
N CYS A 250 -59.29 -5.02 -22.43
CA CYS A 250 -59.50 -6.33 -23.05
C CYS A 250 -59.17 -7.46 -22.08
N ILE A 251 -60.12 -8.36 -21.80
CA ILE A 251 -59.93 -9.42 -20.79
C ILE A 251 -58.84 -10.43 -21.24
N GLU A 252 -58.83 -10.81 -22.53
CA GLU A 252 -57.87 -11.79 -23.08
C GLU A 252 -56.43 -11.28 -23.02
N GLU A 253 -56.22 -10.03 -23.41
CA GLU A 253 -54.90 -9.39 -23.37
C GLU A 253 -54.41 -9.27 -21.92
N ARG A 254 -55.30 -8.96 -20.98
CA ARG A 254 -54.95 -8.90 -19.55
C ARG A 254 -54.56 -10.25 -18.97
N VAL A 255 -55.28 -11.32 -19.30
CA VAL A 255 -54.92 -12.69 -18.87
C VAL A 255 -53.58 -13.10 -19.46
N ARG A 256 -53.28 -12.70 -20.71
CA ARG A 256 -51.99 -12.95 -21.34
C ARG A 256 -50.85 -12.18 -20.64
N MET A 257 -51.05 -10.90 -20.35
CA MET A 257 -50.09 -10.10 -19.57
C MET A 257 -49.83 -10.71 -18.19
N ALA A 258 -50.88 -11.13 -17.48
CA ALA A 258 -50.75 -11.81 -16.18
C ALA A 258 -49.94 -13.11 -16.29
N ARG A 259 -50.15 -13.89 -17.36
CA ARG A 259 -49.42 -15.12 -17.63
C ARG A 259 -47.94 -14.87 -17.88
N ASP A 260 -47.62 -13.89 -18.72
CA ASP A 260 -46.24 -13.58 -19.07
C ASP A 260 -45.47 -13.07 -17.82
N MET A 261 -46.12 -12.28 -16.96
CA MET A 261 -45.55 -11.88 -15.66
C MET A 261 -45.28 -13.07 -14.71
N VAL A 262 -46.13 -14.09 -14.73
CA VAL A 262 -45.92 -15.33 -13.95
C VAL A 262 -44.75 -16.14 -14.52
N ASP A 263 -44.62 -16.20 -15.84
CA ASP A 263 -43.53 -16.94 -16.52
C ASP A 263 -42.17 -16.30 -16.23
N GLU A 264 -42.03 -14.97 -16.37
CA GLU A 264 -40.79 -14.26 -16.03
C GLU A 264 -40.37 -14.51 -14.57
N ARG A 265 -41.35 -14.51 -13.66
CA ARG A 265 -41.10 -14.80 -12.25
C ARG A 265 -40.58 -16.22 -12.04
N ARG A 266 -41.16 -17.19 -12.75
CA ARG A 266 -40.74 -18.60 -12.68
C ARG A 266 -39.31 -18.77 -13.16
N GLU A 267 -38.92 -18.14 -14.26
CA GLU A 267 -37.56 -18.18 -14.79
C GLU A 267 -36.53 -17.59 -13.83
N ALA A 268 -36.81 -16.40 -13.29
CA ALA A 268 -35.94 -15.76 -12.31
C ALA A 268 -35.69 -16.65 -11.07
N MET A 269 -36.71 -17.38 -10.62
CA MET A 269 -36.60 -18.29 -9.48
C MET A 269 -35.76 -19.54 -9.80
N LEU A 270 -35.90 -20.12 -11.00
CA LEU A 270 -35.09 -21.27 -11.45
C LEU A 270 -33.59 -20.92 -11.49
N VAL A 271 -33.26 -19.71 -11.96
CA VAL A 271 -31.87 -19.21 -11.97
C VAL A 271 -31.36 -19.04 -10.54
N SER A 272 -32.13 -18.43 -9.64
CA SER A 272 -31.75 -18.28 -8.23
C SER A 272 -31.48 -19.63 -7.54
N ASN A 273 -32.31 -20.64 -7.82
CA ASN A 273 -32.13 -21.99 -7.28
C ASN A 273 -30.89 -22.69 -7.86
N ARG A 274 -30.60 -22.52 -9.15
CA ARG A 274 -29.38 -23.06 -9.79
C ARG A 274 -28.11 -22.46 -9.19
N VAL A 275 -28.10 -21.15 -8.93
CA VAL A 275 -26.98 -20.46 -8.26
C VAL A 275 -26.80 -21.01 -6.84
N ARG A 276 -27.89 -21.15 -6.07
CA ARG A 276 -27.85 -21.75 -4.73
C ARG A 276 -27.31 -23.19 -4.75
N GLY A 277 -27.66 -23.98 -5.76
CA GLY A 277 -27.14 -25.34 -5.96
C GLY A 277 -25.63 -25.38 -6.26
N ASN A 278 -25.13 -24.45 -7.08
CA ASN A 278 -23.70 -24.38 -7.41
C ASN A 278 -22.84 -23.93 -6.21
N ILE A 279 -23.33 -22.97 -5.41
CA ILE A 279 -22.67 -22.56 -4.16
C ILE A 279 -22.55 -23.74 -3.19
N ARG A 280 -23.59 -24.58 -3.11
CA ARG A 280 -23.58 -25.78 -2.25
C ARG A 280 -22.55 -26.81 -2.71
N ARG A 281 -22.39 -27.00 -4.02
CA ARG A 281 -21.36 -27.89 -4.61
C ARG A 281 -19.94 -27.37 -4.39
N GLN A 282 -19.72 -26.06 -4.46
CA GLN A 282 -18.42 -25.46 -4.13
C GLN A 282 -18.05 -25.69 -2.66
N ALA A 283 -19.00 -25.49 -1.74
CA ALA A 283 -18.77 -25.74 -0.31
C ALA A 283 -18.39 -27.21 -0.02
N ASP A 284 -19.00 -28.18 -0.72
CA ASP A 284 -18.65 -29.61 -0.59
C ASP A 284 -17.25 -29.93 -1.15
N MET A 285 -16.83 -29.25 -2.23
CA MET A 285 -15.47 -29.38 -2.78
C MET A 285 -14.42 -28.80 -1.83
N ASP A 286 -14.68 -27.67 -1.17
CA ASP A 286 -13.77 -27.06 -0.19
C ASP A 286 -13.61 -27.93 1.07
N VAL A 287 -14.67 -28.65 1.48
CA VAL A 287 -14.58 -29.65 2.56
C VAL A 287 -13.71 -30.82 2.11
N ARG A 288 -13.92 -31.32 0.88
CA ARG A 288 -13.14 -32.45 0.32
C ARG A 288 -11.67 -32.10 0.16
N GLU A 289 -11.35 -30.88 -0.28
CA GLU A 289 -9.98 -30.38 -0.39
C GLU A 289 -9.29 -30.35 0.99
N ARG A 290 -9.98 -29.88 2.04
CA ARG A 290 -9.42 -29.89 3.41
C ARG A 290 -9.14 -31.30 3.92
N VAL A 291 -9.99 -32.27 3.60
CA VAL A 291 -9.77 -33.69 3.95
C VAL A 291 -8.59 -34.26 3.18
N ILE A 292 -8.51 -34.02 1.87
CA ILE A 292 -7.39 -34.48 1.03
C ILE A 292 -6.06 -33.86 1.51
N ARG A 293 -6.02 -32.56 1.85
CA ARG A 293 -4.82 -31.92 2.41
C ARG A 293 -4.37 -32.57 3.72
N ARG A 294 -5.31 -32.93 4.60
CA ARG A 294 -4.99 -33.64 5.85
C ARG A 294 -4.45 -35.05 5.58
N GLN A 295 -5.01 -35.77 4.60
CA GLN A 295 -4.50 -37.07 4.16
C GLN A 295 -3.14 -36.98 3.48
N ILE A 296 -2.86 -35.95 2.68
CA ILE A 296 -1.53 -35.70 2.11
C ILE A 296 -0.52 -35.44 3.22
N GLN A 297 -0.86 -34.68 4.26
CA GLN A 297 0.04 -34.46 5.39
C GLN A 297 0.32 -35.74 6.19
N GLU A 298 -0.67 -36.60 6.38
CA GLU A 298 -0.46 -37.91 7.01
C GLU A 298 0.39 -38.83 6.13
N LEU A 299 0.10 -38.90 4.83
CA LEU A 299 0.92 -39.64 3.85
C LEU A 299 2.33 -39.09 3.75
N GLN A 300 2.53 -37.77 3.82
CA GLN A 300 3.86 -37.14 3.87
C GLN A 300 4.60 -37.49 5.17
N LYS A 301 3.91 -37.57 6.31
CA LYS A 301 4.48 -38.05 7.56
C LYS A 301 4.86 -39.53 7.50
N GLU A 302 4.08 -40.36 6.83
CA GLU A 302 4.40 -41.77 6.61
C GLU A 302 5.52 -41.95 5.58
N LEU A 303 5.52 -41.19 4.48
CA LEU A 303 6.61 -41.15 3.50
C LEU A 303 7.91 -40.63 4.14
N ARG A 304 7.86 -39.65 5.05
CA ARG A 304 9.02 -39.22 5.86
C ARG A 304 9.57 -40.32 6.77
N LYS A 305 8.75 -41.28 7.19
CA LYS A 305 9.21 -42.44 7.96
C LYS A 305 9.78 -43.56 7.09
N ILE A 306 9.44 -43.57 5.79
CA ILE A 306 9.81 -44.64 4.84
C ILE A 306 10.99 -44.20 3.94
N GLY A 307 11.17 -42.90 3.68
CA GLY A 307 12.30 -42.35 2.93
C GLY A 307 13.50 -42.06 3.83
N GLY A 308 14.51 -42.94 3.78
CA GLY A 308 15.74 -42.81 4.56
C GLY A 308 16.66 -41.64 4.17
N GLU A 309 17.48 -41.26 5.15
CA GLU A 309 18.74 -40.48 5.19
C GLU A 309 18.83 -39.12 4.46
N ASP A 310 18.27 -38.91 3.28
CA ASP A 310 18.41 -37.64 2.54
C ASP A 310 17.52 -36.50 3.08
N SER A 311 16.48 -36.83 3.86
CA SER A 311 15.58 -35.83 4.48
C SER A 311 16.09 -35.29 5.82
N GLU A 312 17.00 -35.99 6.52
CA GLU A 312 17.54 -35.53 7.80
C GLU A 312 18.50 -34.34 7.61
N ALA A 313 19.32 -34.36 6.55
CA ALA A 313 20.27 -33.27 6.26
C ALA A 313 19.58 -31.92 6.02
N GLY A 314 18.41 -31.91 5.36
CA GLY A 314 17.63 -30.68 5.14
C GLY A 314 16.97 -30.15 6.43
N GLU A 315 16.55 -31.04 7.34
CA GLU A 315 15.98 -30.66 8.63
C GLU A 315 17.05 -30.12 9.60
N ASP A 316 18.24 -30.72 9.59
CA ASP A 316 19.40 -30.24 10.36
C ASP A 316 19.83 -28.83 9.92
N GLU A 317 19.84 -28.55 8.61
CA GLU A 317 20.14 -27.21 8.09
C GLU A 317 19.13 -26.17 8.60
N ILE A 318 17.83 -26.47 8.53
CA ILE A 318 16.75 -25.57 9.00
C ILE A 318 16.87 -25.33 10.51
N ALA A 319 17.14 -26.38 11.29
CA ALA A 319 17.34 -26.28 12.73
C ALA A 319 18.58 -25.42 13.06
N SER A 320 19.66 -25.56 12.29
CA SER A 320 20.87 -24.75 12.47
C SER A 320 20.61 -23.26 12.24
N ILE A 321 19.83 -22.90 11.21
CA ILE A 321 19.46 -21.52 10.90
C ILE A 321 18.54 -20.98 12.00
N ALA A 322 17.56 -21.77 12.44
CA ALA A 322 16.65 -21.40 13.53
C ALA A 322 17.43 -21.10 14.83
N ASN A 323 18.41 -21.95 15.18
CA ASN A 323 19.26 -21.76 16.36
C ASN A 323 20.11 -20.48 16.25
N LYS A 324 20.69 -20.20 15.08
CA LYS A 324 21.43 -18.95 14.84
C LYS A 324 20.54 -17.73 15.00
N LEU A 325 19.31 -17.77 14.49
CA LEU A 325 18.35 -16.66 14.61
C LEU A 325 17.83 -16.49 16.05
N ALA A 326 17.72 -17.57 16.82
CA ALA A 326 17.33 -17.52 18.23
C ALA A 326 18.43 -16.93 19.13
N ALA A 327 19.71 -17.18 18.80
CA ALA A 327 20.85 -16.63 19.51
C ALA A 327 20.99 -15.10 19.34
N ILE A 328 20.43 -14.54 18.26
CA ILE A 328 20.55 -13.12 17.93
C ILE A 328 19.34 -12.34 18.46
N ALA A 329 19.61 -11.21 19.13
CA ALA A 329 18.57 -10.26 19.55
C ALA A 329 18.03 -9.46 18.36
N LEU A 330 17.05 -10.02 17.65
CA LEU A 330 16.40 -9.39 16.50
C LEU A 330 15.33 -8.37 16.92
N PRO A 331 15.20 -7.21 16.21
CA PRO A 331 14.05 -6.32 16.35
C PRO A 331 12.72 -7.04 16.09
N LYS A 332 11.63 -6.60 16.73
CA LYS A 332 10.28 -7.21 16.60
C LYS A 332 9.85 -7.34 15.12
N ASP A 333 10.04 -6.28 14.34
CA ASP A 333 9.69 -6.25 12.92
C ASP A 333 10.48 -7.28 12.11
N MET A 334 11.77 -7.45 12.42
CA MET A 334 12.63 -8.39 11.72
C MET A 334 12.32 -9.83 12.13
N ARG A 335 12.05 -10.09 13.42
CA ARG A 335 11.65 -11.42 13.90
C ARG A 335 10.37 -11.89 13.20
N ALA A 336 9.36 -11.02 13.06
CA ALA A 336 8.14 -11.35 12.33
C ALA A 336 8.37 -11.64 10.82
N VAL A 337 9.40 -11.06 10.20
CA VAL A 337 9.80 -11.41 8.82
C VAL A 337 10.51 -12.76 8.82
N CYS A 338 11.47 -12.99 9.72
CA CYS A 338 12.19 -14.26 9.83
C CYS A 338 11.25 -15.44 10.09
N ASP A 339 10.27 -15.29 10.98
CA ASP A 339 9.32 -16.36 11.31
C ASP A 339 8.46 -16.75 10.09
N ARG A 340 8.06 -15.76 9.27
CA ARG A 340 7.33 -16.00 8.02
C ARG A 340 8.18 -16.71 6.97
N GLU A 341 9.43 -16.27 6.79
CA GLU A 341 10.35 -16.88 5.83
C GLU A 341 10.79 -18.28 6.28
N LEU A 342 10.95 -18.52 7.58
CA LEU A 342 11.25 -19.84 8.15
C LEU A 342 10.07 -20.79 7.96
N HIS A 343 8.84 -20.33 8.19
CA HIS A 343 7.64 -21.10 7.87
C HIS A 343 7.52 -21.38 6.36
N LYS A 344 7.92 -20.43 5.49
CA LYS A 344 7.97 -20.66 4.03
C LYS A 344 9.02 -21.73 3.68
N LEU A 345 10.19 -21.68 4.29
CA LEU A 345 11.28 -22.64 4.07
C LEU A 345 10.88 -24.06 4.48
N GLN A 346 10.21 -24.22 5.63
CA GLN A 346 9.75 -25.53 6.14
C GLN A 346 8.70 -26.21 5.25
N ASN A 347 7.84 -25.42 4.59
CA ASN A 347 6.75 -25.95 3.76
C ASN A 347 7.11 -26.10 2.28
N THR A 348 8.23 -25.51 1.84
CA THR A 348 8.66 -25.54 0.44
C THR A 348 9.63 -26.71 0.23
N PRO A 349 9.43 -27.57 -0.79
CA PRO A 349 10.39 -28.63 -1.09
C PRO A 349 11.74 -28.07 -1.55
N SER A 350 12.83 -28.74 -1.20
CA SER A 350 14.22 -28.32 -1.48
C SER A 350 14.56 -28.16 -2.97
N THR A 351 13.77 -28.78 -3.86
CA THR A 351 13.94 -28.68 -5.31
C THR A 351 13.40 -27.37 -5.90
N HIS A 352 12.58 -26.61 -5.16
CA HIS A 352 11.96 -25.39 -5.65
C HIS A 352 12.91 -24.17 -5.52
N PRO A 353 13.00 -23.27 -6.52
CA PRO A 353 13.90 -22.10 -6.46
C PRO A 353 13.66 -21.18 -5.26
N ASP A 354 12.40 -21.03 -4.82
CA ASP A 354 12.06 -20.26 -3.60
C ASP A 354 12.72 -20.81 -2.33
N TYR A 355 13.03 -22.11 -2.26
CA TYR A 355 13.73 -22.69 -1.11
C TYR A 355 15.13 -22.06 -0.99
N THR A 356 15.88 -22.04 -2.09
CA THR A 356 17.21 -21.43 -2.15
C THR A 356 17.15 -19.93 -1.85
N VAL A 357 16.15 -19.21 -2.34
CA VAL A 357 16.00 -17.77 -2.07
C VAL A 357 15.71 -17.50 -0.59
N ALA A 358 14.78 -18.25 0.01
CA ALA A 358 14.43 -18.11 1.43
C ALA A 358 15.61 -18.50 2.34
N ARG A 359 16.33 -19.58 2.00
CA ARG A 359 17.55 -20.01 2.70
C ARG A 359 18.61 -18.92 2.67
N THR A 360 18.99 -18.46 1.47
CA THR A 360 20.02 -17.42 1.31
C THR A 360 19.63 -16.14 2.03
N TYR A 361 18.35 -15.78 2.01
CA TYR A 361 17.85 -14.63 2.77
C TYR A 361 18.04 -14.80 4.29
N LEU A 362 17.62 -15.94 4.86
CA LEU A 362 17.78 -16.21 6.29
C LEU A 362 19.25 -16.30 6.72
N GLU A 363 20.12 -16.90 5.90
CA GLU A 363 21.56 -16.91 6.11
C GLU A 363 22.15 -15.50 6.08
N THR A 364 21.72 -14.70 5.11
CA THR A 364 22.14 -13.29 4.98
C THR A 364 21.75 -12.50 6.22
N VAL A 365 20.51 -12.64 6.68
CA VAL A 365 20.02 -12.01 7.91
C VAL A 365 20.81 -12.45 9.14
N ALA A 366 21.12 -13.76 9.24
CA ALA A 366 21.89 -14.30 10.35
C ALA A 366 23.36 -13.82 10.37
N SER A 367 23.92 -13.43 9.22
CA SER A 367 25.28 -12.90 9.14
C SER A 367 25.40 -11.41 9.52
N LEU A 368 24.29 -10.69 9.58
CA LEU A 368 24.29 -9.26 9.94
C LEU A 368 24.47 -9.07 11.47
N PRO A 369 25.28 -8.10 11.91
CA PRO A 369 25.45 -7.80 13.33
C PRO A 369 24.27 -6.97 13.85
N TRP A 370 23.26 -7.65 14.39
CA TRP A 370 22.08 -7.02 15.00
C TRP A 370 22.32 -6.56 16.45
N SER A 371 23.14 -7.30 17.20
CA SER A 371 23.51 -6.96 18.57
C SER A 371 24.47 -5.77 18.60
N LEU A 372 24.31 -4.92 19.60
CA LEU A 372 25.29 -3.91 19.95
C LEU A 372 26.42 -4.59 20.72
N ASP A 373 27.66 -4.28 20.37
CA ASP A 373 28.79 -4.73 21.18
C ASP A 373 28.76 -3.99 22.52
N GLU A 374 28.86 -4.71 23.64
CA GLU A 374 28.71 -4.15 25.00
C GLU A 374 29.85 -3.22 25.42
N ALA A 375 30.94 -3.15 24.66
CA ALA A 375 32.11 -2.36 25.00
C ALA A 375 31.99 -0.94 24.43
N ASP A 376 31.28 -0.06 25.14
CA ASP A 376 31.44 1.39 24.98
C ASP A 376 32.89 1.75 25.39
N VAL A 377 33.83 1.64 24.46
CA VAL A 377 35.23 1.99 24.70
C VAL A 377 35.28 3.50 24.95
N CYS A 378 35.62 3.88 26.19
CA CYS A 378 35.87 5.26 26.54
C CYS A 378 36.97 5.83 25.64
N ILE A 379 36.65 6.89 24.90
CA ILE A 379 37.59 7.53 23.98
C ILE A 379 38.73 8.17 24.80
N ASP A 380 39.94 7.66 24.64
CA ASP A 380 41.16 8.22 25.21
C ASP A 380 41.87 9.11 24.18
N LEU A 381 41.94 10.41 24.49
CA LEU A 381 42.55 11.41 23.60
C LEU A 381 44.08 11.31 23.59
N ASP A 382 44.70 10.91 24.69
CA ASP A 382 46.16 10.80 24.77
C ASP A 382 46.63 9.57 23.99
N LYS A 383 45.91 8.44 24.14
CA LYS A 383 46.13 7.26 23.31
C LYS A 383 45.90 7.54 21.83
N ALA A 384 44.83 8.26 21.48
CA ALA A 384 44.56 8.63 20.09
C ALA A 384 45.67 9.48 19.49
N ARG A 385 46.16 10.47 20.24
CA ARG A 385 47.29 11.32 19.82
C ARG A 385 48.56 10.50 19.60
N TYR A 386 48.88 9.59 20.52
CA TYR A 386 50.03 8.70 20.40
C TYR A 386 49.96 7.82 19.13
N ILE A 387 48.80 7.22 18.87
CA ILE A 387 48.60 6.36 17.68
C ILE A 387 48.75 7.18 16.38
N LEU A 388 48.13 8.36 16.31
CA LEU A 388 48.22 9.24 15.13
C LEU A 388 49.65 9.77 14.90
N ASP A 389 50.41 10.05 15.96
CA ASP A 389 51.80 10.50 15.86
C ASP A 389 52.77 9.36 15.53
N ARG A 390 52.47 8.14 15.99
CA ARG A 390 53.23 6.93 15.65
C ARG A 390 53.04 6.53 14.20
N ASP A 391 51.81 6.54 13.68
CA ASP A 391 51.49 5.96 12.37
C ASP A 391 51.67 6.95 11.21
N HIS A 392 51.61 8.25 11.49
CA HIS A 392 51.68 9.29 10.47
C HIS A 392 52.68 10.38 10.84
N PHE A 393 53.59 10.69 9.91
CA PHE A 393 54.51 11.81 10.05
C PHE A 393 53.87 13.14 9.57
N GLY A 394 54.11 14.22 10.31
CA GLY A 394 53.64 15.56 9.96
C GLY A 394 52.13 15.75 10.15
N MET A 395 51.50 16.50 9.22
CA MET A 395 50.05 16.75 9.17
C MET A 395 49.46 17.37 10.45
N SER A 396 50.19 18.32 11.06
CA SER A 396 49.80 18.95 12.33
C SER A 396 48.39 19.56 12.31
N LYS A 397 48.01 20.21 11.21
CA LYS A 397 46.67 20.79 11.02
C LYS A 397 45.57 19.73 11.03
N VAL A 398 45.77 18.64 10.27
CA VAL A 398 44.81 17.54 10.13
C VAL A 398 44.67 16.80 11.46
N LYS A 399 45.80 16.45 12.10
CA LYS A 399 45.80 15.80 13.42
C LYS A 399 45.08 16.63 14.47
N LYS A 400 45.31 17.95 14.51
CA LYS A 400 44.60 18.85 15.43
C LYS A 400 43.09 18.79 15.19
N ARG A 401 42.65 18.83 13.93
CA ARG A 401 41.23 18.74 13.57
C ARG A 401 40.60 17.40 13.94
N LEU A 402 41.32 16.31 13.74
CA LEU A 402 40.91 14.98 14.19
C LEU A 402 40.74 14.91 15.71
N MET A 403 41.67 15.50 16.46
CA MET A 403 41.56 15.56 17.92
C MET A 403 40.34 16.39 18.36
N GLU A 404 40.04 17.50 17.68
CA GLU A 404 38.83 18.30 17.92
C GLU A 404 37.57 17.45 17.68
N TYR A 405 37.51 16.71 16.57
CA TYR A 405 36.40 15.81 16.24
C TYR A 405 36.22 14.70 17.30
N LEU A 406 37.30 14.01 17.68
CA LEU A 406 37.28 12.97 18.71
C LEU A 406 36.87 13.51 20.09
N ALA A 407 37.27 14.75 20.42
CA ALA A 407 36.88 15.40 21.67
C ALA A 407 35.36 15.69 21.72
N VAL A 408 34.77 16.14 20.61
CA VAL A 408 33.31 16.34 20.50
C VAL A 408 32.57 15.01 20.67
N MET A 409 33.06 13.93 20.04
CA MET A 409 32.48 12.60 20.22
C MET A 409 32.55 12.12 21.67
N LYS A 410 33.68 12.34 22.35
CA LYS A 410 33.85 11.99 23.77
C LYS A 410 32.86 12.74 24.67
N LEU A 411 32.68 14.04 24.45
CA LEU A 411 31.69 14.84 25.19
C LEU A 411 30.27 14.35 24.95
N HIS A 412 29.96 13.91 23.73
CA HIS A 412 28.65 13.35 23.43
C HIS A 412 28.41 12.01 24.14
N GLN A 413 29.40 11.12 24.16
CA GLN A 413 29.34 9.88 24.96
C GLN A 413 29.12 10.19 26.45
N ALA A 414 29.87 11.15 27.01
CA ALA A 414 29.73 11.53 28.42
C ALA A 414 28.34 12.10 28.77
N ARG A 415 27.75 12.91 27.88
CA ARG A 415 26.36 13.40 28.07
C ARG A 415 25.33 12.27 28.07
N ARG A 416 25.54 11.23 27.24
CA ARG A 416 24.65 10.06 27.20
C ARG A 416 24.73 9.24 28.48
N SER A 417 25.93 8.98 29.01
CA SER A 417 26.08 8.25 30.28
C SER A 417 25.36 8.95 31.42
N SER A 418 25.43 10.29 31.49
CA SER A 418 24.71 11.07 32.52
C SER A 418 23.19 11.09 32.33
N GLN A 419 22.67 11.13 31.10
CA GLN A 419 21.22 11.08 30.83
C GLN A 419 20.61 9.71 31.16
N ASN A 420 21.34 8.62 30.86
CA ASN A 420 20.90 7.27 31.22
C ASN A 420 20.86 7.06 32.74
N GLU A 421 21.73 7.73 33.51
CA GLU A 421 21.77 7.70 34.97
C GLU A 421 20.65 8.53 35.64
N GLU A 422 20.21 9.63 35.03
CA GLU A 422 19.07 10.43 35.53
C GLU A 422 17.72 9.76 35.27
N GLU A 423 17.54 9.08 34.13
CA GLU A 423 16.31 8.32 33.82
C GLU A 423 16.16 7.01 34.62
N THR A 424 17.24 6.51 35.23
CA THR A 424 17.22 5.30 36.08
C THR A 424 16.96 5.57 37.56
N ARG A 425 16.78 6.83 37.99
CA ARG A 425 16.27 7.12 39.34
C ARG A 425 14.77 6.81 39.39
N PRO A 426 14.30 5.87 40.24
CA PRO A 426 12.87 5.63 40.36
C PRO A 426 12.25 6.84 41.05
N THR A 427 11.53 7.67 40.28
CA THR A 427 10.64 8.68 40.84
C THR A 427 9.56 7.96 41.64
N THR A 428 9.71 8.00 42.96
CA THR A 428 8.74 7.48 43.92
C THR A 428 7.62 8.50 44.01
N GLU A 429 6.71 8.50 43.04
CA GLU A 429 5.44 9.23 43.16
C GLU A 429 4.29 8.25 42.92
N LEU A 430 3.58 7.96 44.01
CA LEU A 430 2.35 7.19 44.02
C LEU A 430 1.27 7.93 43.22
N SER A 431 0.71 7.28 42.21
CA SER A 431 -0.68 7.50 41.82
C SER A 431 -1.32 6.18 41.40
N SER A 432 -2.21 5.71 42.27
CA SER A 432 -3.13 4.60 42.09
C SER A 432 -4.06 4.81 40.89
N VAL A 433 -4.03 3.91 39.90
CA VAL A 433 -5.16 3.62 39.02
C VAL A 433 -5.19 2.10 38.75
N GLU A 434 -6.37 1.53 39.01
CA GLU A 434 -6.72 0.13 38.87
C GLU A 434 -6.84 -0.32 37.40
N GLY A 435 -6.58 -1.61 37.17
CA GLY A 435 -7.23 -2.39 36.11
C GLY A 435 -6.81 -2.10 34.67
N GLY A 436 -5.69 -2.69 34.25
CA GLY A 436 -5.31 -2.79 32.84
C GLY A 436 -4.12 -3.72 32.68
N THR A 437 -4.23 -4.70 31.80
CA THR A 437 -3.19 -5.68 31.46
C THR A 437 -1.82 -5.01 31.38
N LEU A 438 -0.86 -5.54 32.16
CA LEU A 438 0.55 -5.19 32.12
C LEU A 438 1.11 -5.52 30.73
N ASP A 439 0.91 -4.61 29.78
CA ASP A 439 1.70 -4.57 28.57
C ASP A 439 3.07 -4.07 29.00
N ALA A 440 3.94 -5.01 29.36
CA ALA A 440 5.36 -4.79 29.52
C ALA A 440 5.88 -4.34 28.15
N THR A 441 5.74 -3.04 27.88
CA THR A 441 6.44 -2.35 26.82
C THR A 441 7.91 -2.44 27.16
N VAL A 442 8.52 -3.56 26.75
CA VAL A 442 9.94 -3.69 26.53
C VAL A 442 10.29 -2.54 25.60
N ARG A 443 10.69 -1.42 26.20
CA ARG A 443 11.21 -0.25 25.50
C ARG A 443 12.38 -0.76 24.70
N SER A 444 12.26 -0.73 23.38
CA SER A 444 13.33 -1.13 22.48
C SER A 444 14.57 -0.28 22.82
N PRO A 445 15.77 -0.87 22.96
CA PRO A 445 17.00 -0.15 23.29
C PRO A 445 17.51 0.74 22.13
N THR A 446 16.63 1.10 21.20
CA THR A 446 16.93 1.58 19.85
C THR A 446 17.07 3.09 19.73
N ASN A 447 16.96 3.88 20.81
CA ASN A 447 17.10 5.34 20.73
C ASN A 447 18.55 5.80 20.91
N ARG A 448 19.52 5.10 20.33
CA ARG A 448 20.88 5.62 20.18
C ARG A 448 20.88 6.62 19.02
N LYS A 449 20.48 7.87 19.27
CA LYS A 449 20.63 8.96 18.29
C LYS A 449 22.07 9.00 17.78
N ALA A 450 22.27 9.10 16.46
CA ALA A 450 23.59 9.19 15.82
C ALA A 450 24.51 10.20 16.52
N PRO A 451 25.85 9.99 16.51
CA PRO A 451 26.78 11.00 17.02
C PRO A 451 26.49 12.34 16.33
N PRO A 452 26.21 13.42 17.07
CA PRO A 452 25.90 14.71 16.49
C PRO A 452 27.19 15.32 15.97
N GLY A 453 27.21 15.53 14.66
CA GLY A 453 28.28 16.20 13.97
C GLY A 453 28.18 15.92 12.47
N PRO A 454 28.61 16.87 11.62
CA PRO A 454 28.78 16.58 10.20
C PRO A 454 29.77 15.42 10.01
N ILE A 455 29.54 14.61 8.96
CA ILE A 455 30.42 13.49 8.62
C ILE A 455 31.73 14.06 8.08
N MET A 456 32.86 13.59 8.59
CA MET A 456 34.16 14.08 8.16
C MET A 456 34.51 13.57 6.76
N CYS A 457 34.99 14.46 5.89
CA CYS A 457 35.51 14.15 4.57
C CYS A 457 36.97 14.59 4.43
N LEU A 458 37.86 13.62 4.22
CA LEU A 458 39.28 13.85 3.98
C LEU A 458 39.53 14.08 2.48
N VAL A 459 39.94 15.30 2.13
CA VAL A 459 40.15 15.73 0.74
C VAL A 459 41.64 15.88 0.45
N GLY A 460 42.13 15.40 -0.68
CA GLY A 460 43.48 15.77 -1.15
C GLY A 460 43.97 14.92 -2.30
N PRO A 461 45.19 15.11 -2.80
CA PRO A 461 45.71 14.31 -3.91
C PRO A 461 45.89 12.83 -3.52
N PRO A 462 45.93 11.90 -4.49
CA PRO A 462 46.16 10.48 -4.21
C PRO A 462 47.53 10.23 -3.58
N GLY A 463 47.61 9.24 -2.68
CA GLY A 463 48.87 8.85 -2.03
C GLY A 463 49.30 9.69 -0.82
N VAL A 464 48.43 10.56 -0.28
CA VAL A 464 48.67 11.32 0.97
C VAL A 464 48.22 10.60 2.25
N GLY A 465 48.03 9.28 2.21
CA GLY A 465 47.71 8.51 3.41
C GLY A 465 46.28 8.70 3.97
N LYS A 466 45.32 9.15 3.18
CA LYS A 466 43.90 9.28 3.60
C LYS A 466 43.33 8.00 4.22
N THR A 467 43.42 6.88 3.49
CA THR A 467 42.91 5.57 3.94
C THR A 467 43.67 5.06 5.16
N SER A 468 44.99 5.30 5.26
CA SER A 468 45.76 4.88 6.43
C SER A 468 45.39 5.72 7.66
N LEU A 469 45.09 7.01 7.49
CA LEU A 469 44.63 7.89 8.56
C LEU A 469 43.31 7.40 9.16
N CYS A 470 42.35 7.02 8.32
CA CYS A 470 41.07 6.44 8.77
C CYS A 470 41.27 5.13 9.56
N ARG A 471 42.24 4.31 9.17
CA ARG A 471 42.57 3.09 9.91
C ARG A 471 43.14 3.41 11.30
N SER A 472 44.08 4.34 11.40
CA SER A 472 44.61 4.77 12.71
C SER A 472 43.54 5.42 13.59
N ILE A 473 42.52 6.08 13.02
CA ILE A 473 41.35 6.57 13.77
C ILE A 473 40.54 5.39 14.34
N ALA A 474 40.31 4.34 13.56
CA ALA A 474 39.61 3.15 14.04
C ALA A 474 40.39 2.46 15.17
N ASP A 475 41.71 2.33 15.01
CA ASP A 475 42.60 1.77 16.04
C ASP A 475 42.62 2.63 17.31
N ALA A 476 42.58 3.96 17.17
CA ALA A 476 42.48 4.90 18.28
C ALA A 476 41.14 4.79 19.03
N LEU A 477 40.05 4.58 18.31
CA LEU A 477 38.71 4.36 18.86
C LEU A 477 38.52 2.94 19.42
N GLY A 478 39.43 2.01 19.13
CA GLY A 478 39.27 0.59 19.46
C GLY A 478 38.12 -0.08 18.72
N LYS A 479 37.69 0.47 17.58
CA LYS A 479 36.57 -0.02 16.76
C LYS A 479 37.09 -0.77 15.54
N LYS A 480 36.30 -1.72 15.04
CA LYS A 480 36.66 -2.42 13.79
C LYS A 480 36.64 -1.43 12.61
N PHE A 481 37.59 -1.59 11.70
CA PHE A 481 37.69 -0.78 10.48
C PHE A 481 37.05 -1.49 9.30
N CYS A 482 36.19 -0.78 8.58
CA CYS A 482 35.49 -1.26 7.39
C CYS A 482 35.70 -0.25 6.24
N ARG A 483 35.88 -0.73 5.00
CA ARG A 483 36.07 0.14 3.83
C ARG A 483 35.11 -0.23 2.70
N VAL A 484 34.35 0.75 2.25
CA VAL A 484 33.45 0.68 1.09
C VAL A 484 34.03 1.58 0.00
N SER A 485 34.37 1.01 -1.15
CA SER A 485 34.82 1.79 -2.30
C SER A 485 33.61 2.19 -3.15
N LEU A 486 33.39 3.49 -3.32
CA LEU A 486 32.32 4.03 -4.17
C LEU A 486 32.83 4.36 -5.58
N GLY A 487 34.13 4.21 -5.81
CA GLY A 487 34.74 4.32 -7.13
C GLY A 487 34.15 3.31 -8.11
N GLY A 488 33.41 3.80 -9.11
CA GLY A 488 32.77 2.98 -10.13
C GLY A 488 31.31 2.64 -9.87
N VAL A 489 30.75 3.05 -8.72
CA VAL A 489 29.32 2.88 -8.42
C VAL A 489 28.51 3.70 -9.40
N ARG A 490 27.60 3.04 -10.12
CA ARG A 490 26.75 3.69 -11.12
C ARG A 490 25.29 3.74 -10.72
N ASP A 491 24.83 2.82 -9.87
CA ASP A 491 23.41 2.68 -9.55
C ASP A 491 23.14 2.67 -8.04
N GLU A 492 21.92 3.05 -7.67
CA GLU A 492 21.41 3.01 -6.30
C GLU A 492 21.44 1.58 -5.73
N ALA A 493 21.18 0.59 -6.57
CA ALA A 493 21.14 -0.81 -6.15
C ALA A 493 22.49 -1.33 -5.61
N GLU A 494 23.61 -0.71 -5.97
CA GLU A 494 24.91 -1.06 -5.41
C GLU A 494 25.05 -0.58 -3.95
N ILE A 495 24.38 0.51 -3.58
CA ILE A 495 24.41 1.08 -2.21
C ILE A 495 23.31 0.46 -1.34
N ARG A 496 22.05 0.40 -1.84
CA ARG A 496 20.86 -0.08 -1.10
C ARG A 496 20.44 -1.51 -1.41
N GLY A 497 21.15 -2.21 -2.30
CA GLY A 497 20.82 -3.57 -2.70
C GLY A 497 19.70 -3.66 -3.72
N HIS A 498 19.44 -4.90 -4.15
CA HIS A 498 18.38 -5.23 -5.09
C HIS A 498 17.12 -5.70 -4.37
N ARG A 499 15.95 -5.47 -4.96
CA ARG A 499 14.71 -6.10 -4.48
C ARG A 499 14.83 -7.62 -4.60
N ARG A 500 14.34 -8.36 -3.59
CA ARG A 500 14.38 -9.83 -3.53
C ARG A 500 13.76 -10.54 -4.74
N THR A 501 12.88 -9.86 -5.46
CA THR A 501 12.22 -10.39 -6.67
C THR A 501 13.15 -10.56 -7.85
N TYR A 502 14.34 -9.94 -7.83
CA TYR A 502 15.31 -10.06 -8.91
C TYR A 502 16.14 -11.34 -8.79
N ILE A 503 16.38 -11.99 -9.92
CA ILE A 503 17.30 -13.14 -10.01
C ILE A 503 18.70 -12.66 -9.66
N GLY A 504 19.34 -13.30 -8.68
CA GLY A 504 20.65 -12.88 -8.19
C GLY A 504 20.63 -11.62 -7.32
N ALA A 505 19.48 -11.29 -6.70
CA ALA A 505 19.40 -10.16 -5.79
C ALA A 505 20.42 -10.30 -4.64
N MET A 506 21.13 -9.20 -4.36
CA MET A 506 22.13 -9.11 -3.30
C MET A 506 21.83 -7.89 -2.40
N LEU A 507 22.35 -7.95 -1.17
CA LEU A 507 22.41 -6.80 -0.25
C LEU A 507 23.20 -5.63 -0.86
N GLY A 508 22.94 -4.41 -0.41
CA GLY A 508 23.78 -3.26 -0.72
C GLY A 508 25.20 -3.40 -0.15
N THR A 509 26.17 -2.78 -0.82
CA THR A 509 27.61 -2.87 -0.47
C THR A 509 27.87 -2.44 0.98
N VAL A 510 27.13 -1.46 1.49
CA VAL A 510 27.23 -1.00 2.89
C VAL A 510 26.92 -2.12 3.88
N LEU A 511 25.81 -2.85 3.70
CA LEU A 511 25.43 -3.94 4.58
C LEU A 511 26.28 -5.20 4.35
N GLN A 512 26.74 -5.45 3.12
CA GLN A 512 27.68 -6.54 2.85
C GLN A 512 29.00 -6.35 3.60
N GLU A 513 29.56 -5.15 3.56
CA GLU A 513 30.80 -4.83 4.26
C GLU A 513 30.62 -4.80 5.78
N LEU A 514 29.42 -4.43 6.27
CA LEU A 514 29.07 -4.56 7.68
C LEU A 514 29.00 -6.04 8.12
N ALA A 515 28.38 -6.91 7.30
CA ALA A 515 28.34 -8.35 7.56
C ALA A 515 29.74 -8.97 7.60
N ARG A 516 30.64 -8.55 6.69
CA ARG A 516 32.06 -8.97 6.71
C ARG A 516 32.81 -8.48 7.95
N CYS A 517 32.50 -7.27 8.42
CA CYS A 517 33.11 -6.70 9.63
C CYS A 517 32.66 -7.45 10.89
N GLY A 518 31.41 -7.94 10.91
CA GLY A 518 30.83 -8.70 12.01
C GLY A 518 30.78 -7.88 13.32
N SER A 519 30.61 -6.56 13.22
CA SER A 519 30.39 -5.65 14.34
C SER A 519 29.54 -4.50 13.87
N ARG A 520 28.58 -4.09 14.70
CA ARG A 520 27.71 -2.94 14.45
C ARG A 520 28.40 -1.62 14.79
N GLU A 521 29.35 -1.65 15.73
CA GLU A 521 30.13 -0.48 16.14
C GLU A 521 31.47 -0.43 15.41
N CYS A 522 31.43 -0.03 14.14
CA CYS A 522 32.61 0.09 13.30
C CYS A 522 32.85 1.52 12.81
N VAL A 523 34.08 1.76 12.37
CA VAL A 523 34.43 2.94 11.56
C VAL A 523 34.35 2.52 10.10
N MET A 524 33.40 3.11 9.36
CA MET A 524 33.17 2.80 7.96
C MET A 524 33.71 3.93 7.08
N LEU A 525 34.71 3.60 6.26
CA LEU A 525 35.29 4.49 5.28
C LEU A 525 34.54 4.39 3.95
N LEU A 526 33.97 5.50 3.49
CA LEU A 526 33.41 5.67 2.15
C LEU A 526 34.48 6.28 1.24
N ASP A 527 35.11 5.44 0.42
CA ASP A 527 36.24 5.83 -0.42
C ASP A 527 35.80 6.33 -1.80
N GLU A 528 36.46 7.39 -2.29
CA GLU A 528 36.21 8.00 -3.61
C GLU A 528 34.78 8.53 -3.81
N ILE A 529 34.23 9.23 -2.80
CA ILE A 529 32.87 9.81 -2.89
C ILE A 529 32.75 10.81 -4.05
N ASP A 530 33.86 11.43 -4.46
CA ASP A 530 33.94 12.39 -5.55
C ASP A 530 33.58 11.79 -6.91
N LYS A 531 33.74 10.47 -7.10
CA LYS A 531 33.40 9.79 -8.36
C LYS A 531 31.90 9.60 -8.57
N VAL A 532 31.14 9.44 -7.49
CA VAL A 532 29.67 9.34 -7.53
C VAL A 532 29.02 10.72 -7.44
N ALA A 533 29.71 11.68 -6.79
CA ALA A 533 29.22 13.03 -6.50
C ALA A 533 29.25 14.02 -7.67
N GLN A 534 29.66 13.61 -8.87
CA GLN A 534 29.81 14.52 -10.02
C GLN A 534 28.44 15.03 -10.53
N PRO A 535 28.27 16.34 -10.80
CA PRO A 535 27.03 16.90 -11.32
C PRO A 535 26.61 16.24 -12.64
N GLY A 536 25.41 15.67 -12.71
CA GLY A 536 24.88 15.00 -13.91
C GLY A 536 25.21 13.51 -14.02
N PHE A 537 26.01 12.96 -13.10
CA PHE A 537 26.15 11.51 -12.91
C PHE A 537 24.93 10.97 -12.15
N ASN A 538 24.47 9.77 -12.50
CA ASN A 538 23.20 9.14 -12.11
C ASN A 538 22.57 9.66 -10.79
N SER A 539 21.46 10.41 -10.90
CA SER A 539 20.81 11.08 -9.77
C SER A 539 20.38 10.14 -8.64
N ASN A 540 20.14 8.86 -8.96
CA ASN A 540 19.67 7.87 -8.01
C ASN A 540 20.77 7.43 -7.04
N ALA A 541 22.01 7.23 -7.52
CA ALA A 541 23.13 6.87 -6.67
C ALA A 541 23.51 8.01 -5.69
N GLN A 542 23.43 9.27 -6.17
CA GLN A 542 23.63 10.44 -5.32
C GLN A 542 22.56 10.59 -4.25
N ALA A 543 21.28 10.33 -4.59
CA ALA A 543 20.20 10.34 -3.62
C ALA A 543 20.39 9.27 -2.53
N ALA A 544 20.84 8.08 -2.90
CA ALA A 544 21.17 7.02 -1.96
C ALA A 544 22.33 7.40 -1.03
N LEU A 545 23.36 8.04 -1.58
CA LEU A 545 24.48 8.57 -0.79
C LEU A 545 24.04 9.70 0.15
N LEU A 546 23.13 10.57 -0.27
CA LEU A 546 22.62 11.66 0.58
C LEU A 546 21.82 11.15 1.77
N GLU A 547 21.04 10.07 1.62
CA GLU A 547 20.37 9.41 2.75
C GLU A 547 21.40 8.77 3.69
N LEU A 548 22.43 8.10 3.15
CA LEU A 548 23.48 7.48 3.95
C LEU A 548 24.32 8.52 4.73
N LEU A 549 24.54 9.70 4.15
CA LEU A 549 25.30 10.78 4.77
C LEU A 549 24.48 11.67 5.71
N ASP A 550 23.18 11.39 5.89
CA ASP A 550 22.32 12.14 6.79
C ASP A 550 22.18 11.41 8.15
N PRO A 551 22.81 11.90 9.23
CA PRO A 551 22.68 11.28 10.54
C PRO A 551 21.23 11.19 11.05
N SER A 552 20.34 12.06 10.56
CA SER A 552 18.92 12.04 10.96
C SER A 552 18.14 10.88 10.32
N GLN A 553 18.63 10.32 9.21
CA GLN A 553 17.99 9.23 8.47
C GLN A 553 18.61 7.86 8.76
N HIS A 554 19.73 7.80 9.50
CA HIS A 554 20.43 6.55 9.83
C HIS A 554 19.55 5.52 10.53
N SER A 555 18.62 5.93 11.40
CA SER A 555 17.71 5.01 12.09
C SER A 555 16.64 4.40 11.18
N THR A 556 16.32 5.06 10.07
CA THR A 556 15.28 4.66 9.12
C THR A 556 15.82 4.11 7.81
N PHE A 557 17.15 3.96 7.68
CA PHE A 557 17.80 3.46 6.48
C PHE A 557 17.23 2.10 6.08
N ARG A 558 16.78 1.98 4.83
CA ARG A 558 16.11 0.78 4.33
C ARG A 558 16.82 0.23 3.10
N ASP A 559 17.40 -0.95 3.26
CA ASP A 559 17.94 -1.74 2.14
C ASP A 559 16.80 -2.47 1.41
N HIS A 560 16.85 -2.49 0.08
CA HIS A 560 15.82 -3.09 -0.78
C HIS A 560 15.78 -4.61 -0.69
N TYR A 561 16.90 -5.26 -0.40
CA TYR A 561 16.99 -6.69 -0.19
C TYR A 561 16.47 -7.04 1.19
N LEU A 562 16.87 -6.31 2.24
CA LEU A 562 16.42 -6.57 3.61
C LEU A 562 14.94 -6.21 3.81
N GLY A 563 14.45 -5.12 3.21
CA GLY A 563 13.04 -4.72 3.26
C GLY A 563 12.56 -4.21 4.63
N VAL A 564 13.41 -4.22 5.66
CA VAL A 564 13.18 -3.73 7.03
C VAL A 564 14.20 -2.62 7.32
N PRO A 565 13.86 -1.57 8.08
CA PRO A 565 14.84 -0.55 8.46
C PRO A 565 15.98 -1.17 9.29
N PHE A 566 17.22 -0.83 8.93
CA PHE A 566 18.42 -1.22 9.66
C PHE A 566 19.10 0.05 10.18
N ASP A 567 19.15 0.18 11.51
CA ASP A 567 19.71 1.38 12.12
C ASP A 567 21.25 1.45 11.99
N LEU A 568 21.74 2.49 11.32
CA LEU A 568 23.16 2.76 11.07
C LEU A 568 23.77 3.75 12.07
N SER A 569 23.01 4.25 13.05
CA SER A 569 23.42 5.35 13.94
C SER A 569 24.64 5.03 14.82
N CYS A 570 24.99 3.76 14.97
CA CYS A 570 26.15 3.30 15.75
C CYS A 570 27.46 3.31 14.95
N ILE A 571 27.38 3.43 13.63
CA ILE A 571 28.53 3.43 12.72
C ILE A 571 29.11 4.83 12.65
N THR A 572 30.43 4.95 12.71
CA THR A 572 31.13 6.21 12.47
C THR A 572 31.56 6.28 11.01
N PHE A 573 30.87 7.09 10.21
CA PHE A 573 31.20 7.29 8.81
C PHE A 573 32.35 8.29 8.65
N ILE A 574 33.29 7.97 7.76
CA ILE A 574 34.35 8.87 7.30
C ILE A 574 34.41 8.78 5.78
N CYS A 575 34.49 9.91 5.09
CA CYS A 575 34.57 9.96 3.64
C CYS A 575 35.97 10.34 3.17
N THR A 576 36.35 9.90 1.97
CA THR A 576 37.56 10.37 1.28
C THR A 576 37.25 10.83 -0.13
N ALA A 577 37.87 11.94 -0.54
CA ALA A 577 37.75 12.51 -1.87
C ALA A 577 39.14 12.95 -2.39
N ASN A 578 39.33 12.95 -3.71
CA ASN A 578 40.55 13.47 -4.30
C ASN A 578 40.50 14.98 -4.52
N SER A 579 39.33 15.50 -4.91
CA SER A 579 39.11 16.92 -5.15
C SER A 579 37.75 17.35 -4.58
N ALA A 580 37.73 18.48 -3.87
CA ALA A 580 36.48 19.09 -3.41
C ALA A 580 35.66 19.68 -4.58
N GLY A 581 36.34 20.13 -5.64
CA GLY A 581 35.69 20.83 -6.76
C GLY A 581 34.83 19.95 -7.66
N GLU A 582 35.01 18.63 -7.62
CA GLU A 582 34.23 17.67 -8.42
C GLU A 582 32.89 17.29 -7.76
N MET A 583 32.69 17.65 -6.48
CA MET A 583 31.53 17.22 -5.70
C MET A 583 30.35 18.19 -5.79
N SER A 584 29.13 17.64 -5.70
CA SER A 584 27.91 18.43 -5.64
C SER A 584 27.78 19.22 -4.33
N ARG A 585 27.21 20.43 -4.40
CA ARG A 585 26.97 21.29 -3.21
C ARG A 585 26.14 20.61 -2.10
N PRO A 586 25.07 19.85 -2.41
CA PRO A 586 24.29 19.16 -1.36
C PRO A 586 25.10 18.18 -0.52
N LEU A 587 26.15 17.58 -1.07
CA LEU A 587 27.07 16.72 -0.33
C LEU A 587 28.04 17.54 0.50
N ILE A 588 28.66 18.57 -0.10
CA ILE A 588 29.61 19.44 0.58
C ILE A 588 28.99 20.10 1.82
N ASP A 589 27.74 20.56 1.73
CA ASP A 589 27.04 21.23 2.84
C ASP A 589 26.79 20.30 4.04
N ARG A 590 26.82 18.97 3.84
CA ARG A 590 26.61 17.95 4.87
C ARG A 590 27.91 17.37 5.42
N LEU A 591 29.04 17.67 4.78
CA LEU A 591 30.34 17.11 5.10
C LEU A 591 31.24 18.14 5.78
N GLU A 592 32.00 17.69 6.77
CA GLU A 592 33.10 18.47 7.32
C GLU A 592 34.37 18.21 6.52
N MET A 593 34.74 19.18 5.70
CA MET A 593 35.86 19.07 4.77
C MET A 593 37.20 19.31 5.49
N VAL A 594 38.09 18.32 5.44
CA VAL A 594 39.46 18.40 5.99
C VAL A 594 40.45 18.18 4.85
N GLU A 595 41.14 19.25 4.46
CA GLU A 595 42.09 19.23 3.35
C GLU A 595 43.48 18.74 3.78
N LEU A 596 43.98 17.71 3.09
CA LEU A 596 45.34 17.19 3.21
C LEU A 596 46.23 17.83 2.14
N ALA A 597 47.24 18.56 2.62
CA ALA A 597 48.27 19.15 1.76
C ALA A 597 49.19 18.07 1.16
N SER A 598 49.82 18.41 0.03
CA SER A 598 50.91 17.64 -0.56
C SER A 598 52.12 17.60 0.36
N TYR A 599 52.90 16.51 0.30
CA TYR A 599 54.11 16.39 1.10
C TYR A 599 55.29 17.12 0.47
N THR A 600 56.10 17.75 1.33
CA THR A 600 57.42 18.26 0.98
C THR A 600 58.42 17.11 0.77
N LEU A 601 59.54 17.38 0.07
CA LEU A 601 60.59 16.36 -0.16
C LEU A 601 61.16 15.80 1.16
N GLN A 602 61.32 16.66 2.17
CA GLN A 602 61.77 16.25 3.51
C GLN A 602 60.73 15.39 4.23
N GLU A 603 59.45 15.73 4.15
CA GLU A 603 58.38 14.88 4.71
C GLU A 603 58.32 13.52 4.01
N LYS A 604 58.44 13.47 2.68
CA LYS A 604 58.48 12.20 1.93
C LYS A 604 59.64 11.32 2.35
N ARG A 605 60.82 11.91 2.57
CA ARG A 605 62.01 11.21 3.07
C ARG A 605 61.74 10.59 4.44
N GLU A 606 61.20 11.37 5.38
CA GLU A 606 60.88 10.87 6.73
C GLU A 606 59.78 9.79 6.71
N ILE A 607 58.73 9.98 5.89
CA ILE A 607 57.67 8.98 5.68
C ILE A 607 58.25 7.68 5.10
N ALA A 608 59.16 7.79 4.13
CA ALA A 608 59.80 6.65 3.53
C ALA A 608 60.61 5.85 4.56
N LYS A 609 61.44 6.53 5.35
CA LYS A 609 62.28 5.89 6.37
C LYS A 609 61.46 5.22 7.47
N ARG A 610 60.46 5.92 8.02
CA ARG A 610 59.72 5.47 9.20
C ARG A 610 58.65 4.43 8.87
N HIS A 611 58.03 4.52 7.69
CA HIS A 611 56.85 3.72 7.36
C HIS A 611 57.00 2.89 6.09
N LEU A 612 57.44 3.48 4.97
CA LEU A 612 57.41 2.76 3.68
C LEU A 612 58.50 1.69 3.59
N VAL A 613 59.73 1.99 4.00
CA VAL A 613 60.85 1.03 3.94
C VAL A 613 60.58 -0.19 4.82
N PRO A 614 60.24 -0.05 6.11
CA PRO A 614 59.92 -1.22 6.95
C PRO A 614 58.78 -2.05 6.35
N ARG A 615 57.70 -1.38 5.90
CA ARG A 615 56.54 -2.05 5.33
C ARG A 615 56.85 -2.79 4.03
N GLN A 616 57.70 -2.23 3.17
CA GLN A 616 58.13 -2.87 1.92
C GLN A 616 59.09 -4.04 2.17
N LEU A 617 59.95 -3.96 3.19
CA LEU A 617 60.78 -5.09 3.60
C LEU A 617 59.92 -6.25 4.12
N GLU A 618 58.95 -5.96 4.99
CA GLU A 618 57.99 -6.94 5.50
C GLU A 618 57.16 -7.58 4.38
N SER A 619 56.62 -6.78 3.45
CA SER A 619 55.78 -7.30 2.37
C SER A 619 56.52 -8.20 1.37
N HIS A 620 57.85 -8.08 1.31
CA HIS A 620 58.71 -8.90 0.45
C HIS A 620 59.45 -10.00 1.25
N CYS A 621 59.04 -10.25 2.49
CA CYS A 621 59.61 -11.29 3.37
C CYS A 621 61.12 -11.14 3.60
N LEU A 622 61.64 -9.90 3.53
CA LEU A 622 63.04 -9.62 3.83
C LEU A 622 63.20 -9.50 5.35
N ALA A 623 64.01 -10.40 5.94
CA ALA A 623 64.24 -10.43 7.39
C ALA A 623 64.75 -9.07 7.90
N SER A 624 64.34 -8.69 9.12
CA SER A 624 64.75 -7.43 9.75
C SER A 624 66.29 -7.39 9.88
N GLY A 625 66.93 -6.59 9.02
CA GLY A 625 68.38 -6.48 8.95
C GLY A 625 69.05 -7.23 7.80
N SER A 626 68.33 -7.92 6.91
CA SER A 626 68.93 -8.52 5.71
C SER A 626 69.25 -7.47 4.63
N ALA A 627 68.42 -6.44 4.50
CA ALA A 627 68.58 -5.36 3.52
C ALA A 627 68.44 -4.00 4.20
N LYS A 628 69.31 -3.06 3.83
CA LYS A 628 69.28 -1.68 4.31
C LYS A 628 69.38 -0.71 3.14
N ILE A 629 68.39 0.18 3.03
CA ILE A 629 68.41 1.26 2.04
C ILE A 629 69.03 2.48 2.70
N GLU A 630 70.12 3.01 2.14
CA GLU A 630 70.75 4.22 2.66
C GLU A 630 69.87 5.47 2.45
N ASP A 631 69.99 6.44 3.36
CA ASP A 631 69.28 7.71 3.28
C ASP A 631 69.52 8.44 1.95
N GLY A 632 70.74 8.41 1.43
CA GLY A 632 71.07 9.01 0.12
C GLY A 632 70.38 8.31 -1.06
N ALA A 633 70.11 7.01 -0.95
CA ALA A 633 69.35 6.29 -1.96
C ALA A 633 67.86 6.68 -1.92
N ILE A 634 67.29 6.84 -0.71
CA ILE A 634 65.91 7.31 -0.53
C ILE A 634 65.75 8.73 -1.09
N ASP A 635 66.68 9.63 -0.79
CA ASP A 635 66.67 11.01 -1.28
C ASP A 635 66.68 11.04 -2.81
N TYR A 636 67.54 10.23 -3.41
CA TYR A 636 67.66 10.12 -4.84
C TYR A 636 66.41 9.53 -5.52
N LEU A 637 65.76 8.53 -4.89
CA LEU A 637 64.47 8.01 -5.35
C LEU A 637 63.38 9.09 -5.32
N VAL A 638 63.32 9.87 -4.24
CA VAL A 638 62.34 10.94 -4.08
C VAL A 638 62.55 12.03 -5.13
N GLU A 639 63.79 12.44 -5.40
CA GLU A 639 64.11 13.53 -6.32
C GLU A 639 64.05 13.13 -7.81
N CYS A 640 64.64 11.99 -8.18
CA CYS A 640 64.88 11.64 -9.60
C CYS A 640 63.89 10.61 -10.17
N TYR A 641 63.18 9.85 -9.32
CA TYR A 641 62.27 8.78 -9.77
C TYR A 641 60.79 9.01 -9.43
N THR A 642 60.46 10.08 -8.70
CA THR A 642 59.07 10.41 -8.34
C THR A 642 58.70 11.85 -8.64
N LYS A 643 57.52 12.06 -9.22
CA LYS A 643 56.93 13.40 -9.45
C LYS A 643 55.44 13.37 -9.17
N GLU A 644 55.10 13.38 -7.90
CA GLU A 644 53.71 13.31 -7.41
C GLU A 644 53.56 14.14 -6.12
N ALA A 645 52.32 14.41 -5.70
CA ALA A 645 52.04 15.10 -4.43
C ALA A 645 52.17 14.16 -3.21
N GLY A 646 51.77 12.90 -3.36
CA GLY A 646 51.81 11.87 -2.32
C GLY A 646 53.09 11.03 -2.34
N VAL A 647 53.00 9.80 -1.82
CA VAL A 647 54.09 8.81 -1.76
C VAL A 647 53.76 7.48 -2.46
N ARG A 648 52.73 7.41 -3.30
CA ARG A 648 52.27 6.17 -3.95
C ARG A 648 53.27 5.66 -4.98
N SER A 649 53.80 6.54 -5.83
CA SER A 649 54.87 6.21 -6.78
C SER A 649 56.16 5.90 -6.04
N LEU A 650 56.46 6.64 -4.96
CA LEU A 650 57.62 6.35 -4.10
C LEU A 650 57.56 4.94 -3.49
N GLU A 651 56.41 4.56 -2.94
CA GLU A 651 56.17 3.22 -2.40
C GLU A 651 56.35 2.15 -3.49
N ARG A 652 55.84 2.38 -4.71
CA ARG A 652 56.04 1.48 -5.85
C ARG A 652 57.51 1.30 -6.20
N ARG A 653 58.28 2.40 -6.29
CA ARG A 653 59.71 2.36 -6.60
C ARG A 653 60.52 1.66 -5.50
N LEU A 654 60.20 1.90 -4.23
CA LEU A 654 60.79 1.17 -3.11
C LEU A 654 60.50 -0.33 -3.19
N GLY A 655 59.27 -0.71 -3.59
CA GLY A 655 58.91 -2.11 -3.83
C GLY A 655 59.66 -2.76 -4.99
N ASP A 656 59.96 -2.01 -6.06
CA ASP A 656 60.81 -2.48 -7.16
C ASP A 656 62.24 -2.76 -6.66
N VAL A 657 62.80 -1.86 -5.83
CA VAL A 657 64.12 -2.02 -5.20
C VAL A 657 64.16 -3.21 -4.24
N CYS A 658 63.09 -3.41 -3.44
CA CYS A 658 62.99 -4.56 -2.54
C CYS A 658 62.89 -5.88 -3.31
N ARG A 659 62.14 -5.92 -4.44
CA ARG A 659 62.10 -7.11 -5.31
C ARG A 659 63.45 -7.45 -5.92
N TYR A 660 64.17 -6.45 -6.41
CA TYR A 660 65.53 -6.66 -6.92
C TYR A 660 66.45 -7.23 -5.84
N THR A 661 66.34 -6.70 -4.63
CA THR A 661 67.11 -7.17 -3.47
C THR A 661 66.79 -8.62 -3.12
N ALA A 662 65.50 -9.00 -3.15
CA ALA A 662 65.08 -10.37 -2.93
C ALA A 662 65.69 -11.33 -3.99
N VAL A 663 65.68 -10.95 -5.27
CA VAL A 663 66.30 -11.74 -6.35
C VAL A 663 67.80 -11.93 -6.08
N LYS A 664 68.52 -10.84 -5.79
CA LYS A 664 69.96 -10.88 -5.46
C LYS A 664 70.26 -11.78 -4.26
N MET A 665 69.42 -11.76 -3.24
CA MET A 665 69.58 -12.64 -2.07
C MET A 665 69.35 -14.11 -2.40
N THR A 666 68.36 -14.41 -3.26
CA THR A 666 68.10 -15.79 -3.68
C THR A 666 69.20 -16.35 -4.58
N GLU A 667 69.80 -15.51 -5.45
CA GLU A 667 70.93 -15.91 -6.30
C GLU A 667 72.22 -16.17 -5.50
N GLN A 668 72.38 -15.50 -4.36
CA GLN A 668 73.57 -15.59 -3.50
C GLN A 668 73.52 -16.75 -2.49
N ASN A 669 72.55 -17.67 -2.57
CA ASN A 669 72.47 -18.91 -1.78
C ASN A 669 72.75 -18.77 -0.26
N GLY A 670 72.33 -17.67 0.36
CA GLY A 670 72.48 -17.48 1.81
C GLY A 670 73.92 -17.34 2.32
N GLU A 671 74.91 -17.15 1.45
CA GLU A 671 76.34 -17.09 1.84
C GLU A 671 76.76 -15.73 2.44
N THR A 672 75.89 -14.72 2.47
CA THR A 672 76.24 -13.40 3.00
C THR A 672 75.56 -13.13 4.34
N ALA A 673 76.33 -13.23 5.43
CA ALA A 673 75.91 -12.78 6.77
C ALA A 673 75.78 -11.25 6.89
N ALA A 674 76.23 -10.49 5.87
CA ALA A 674 76.21 -9.03 5.87
C ALA A 674 74.94 -8.49 5.21
N PRO A 675 74.31 -7.43 5.77
CA PRO A 675 73.16 -6.78 5.17
C PRO A 675 73.50 -6.27 3.76
N LEU A 676 72.66 -6.55 2.77
CA LEU A 676 72.77 -5.91 1.46
C LEU A 676 72.42 -4.43 1.63
N VAL A 677 73.41 -3.56 1.48
CA VAL A 677 73.25 -2.11 1.59
C VAL A 677 73.07 -1.51 0.20
N ILE A 678 71.91 -0.93 -0.05
CA ILE A 678 71.60 -0.26 -1.32
C ILE A 678 71.99 1.20 -1.20
N ARG A 679 73.00 1.61 -1.97
CA ARG A 679 73.50 2.97 -2.02
C ARG A 679 72.90 3.73 -3.20
N GLN A 680 73.03 5.05 -3.19
CA GLN A 680 72.55 5.92 -4.27
C GLN A 680 73.04 5.46 -5.66
N ARG A 681 74.32 5.06 -5.76
CA ARG A 681 74.94 4.61 -7.03
C ARG A 681 74.32 3.35 -7.62
N ASP A 682 73.68 2.51 -6.78
CA ASP A 682 73.12 1.24 -7.20
C ASP A 682 71.69 1.44 -7.74
N VAL A 683 71.04 2.57 -7.44
CA VAL A 683 69.65 2.85 -7.84
C VAL A 683 69.45 2.89 -9.36
N PRO A 684 70.32 3.56 -10.16
CA PRO A 684 70.20 3.54 -11.62
C PRO A 684 70.38 2.15 -12.23
N ASP A 685 71.22 1.30 -11.64
CA ASP A 685 71.42 -0.07 -12.11
C ASP A 685 70.17 -0.94 -11.85
N ILE A 686 69.39 -0.60 -10.83
CA ILE A 686 68.18 -1.33 -10.42
C ILE A 686 66.94 -0.86 -11.20
N LEU A 687 66.72 0.46 -11.26
CA LEU A 687 65.49 1.05 -11.79
C LEU A 687 65.63 1.55 -13.25
N GLY A 688 66.85 1.55 -13.79
CA GLY A 688 67.17 2.13 -15.08
C GLY A 688 67.47 3.64 -14.99
N PRO A 689 67.53 4.33 -16.14
CA PRO A 689 67.92 5.73 -16.20
C PRO A 689 66.98 6.64 -15.40
N GLU A 690 67.51 7.78 -14.95
CA GLU A 690 66.73 8.78 -14.21
C GLU A 690 65.48 9.18 -14.99
N THR A 691 64.32 9.10 -14.32
CA THR A 691 63.04 9.43 -14.95
C THR A 691 62.82 10.95 -14.97
N PHE A 692 63.33 11.65 -13.97
CA PHE A 692 63.21 13.09 -13.81
C PHE A 692 64.57 13.69 -13.46
N GLU A 693 64.90 14.84 -14.06
CA GLU A 693 66.08 15.61 -13.67
C GLU A 693 65.92 16.16 -12.24
N SER A 694 66.96 16.01 -11.40
CA SER A 694 66.96 16.58 -10.04
C SER A 694 66.73 18.11 -10.09
N PRO A 695 65.97 18.69 -9.14
CA PRO A 695 65.74 20.13 -9.08
C PRO A 695 67.03 20.96 -9.07
N VAL A 696 68.10 20.43 -8.47
CA VAL A 696 69.42 21.08 -8.39
C VAL A 696 70.09 21.12 -9.76
N GLU A 697 70.03 20.03 -10.52
CA GLU A 697 70.59 19.96 -11.86
C GLU A 697 69.80 20.80 -12.85
N LEU A 698 68.48 20.79 -12.73
CA LEU A 698 67.58 21.62 -13.52
C LEU A 698 67.84 23.11 -13.23
N ALA A 699 68.07 23.48 -11.97
CA ALA A 699 68.48 24.84 -11.57
C ALA A 699 69.87 25.21 -12.11
N ARG A 700 70.86 24.31 -12.02
CA ARG A 700 72.20 24.53 -12.61
C ARG A 700 72.16 24.70 -14.12
N ARG A 701 71.35 23.89 -14.81
CA ARG A 701 71.13 23.96 -16.26
C ARG A 701 70.43 25.26 -16.63
N ARG A 702 69.38 25.65 -15.90
CA ARG A 702 68.72 26.95 -16.07
C ARG A 702 69.69 28.10 -15.85
N ALA A 703 70.49 28.08 -14.79
CA ALA A 703 71.51 29.09 -14.53
C ALA A 703 72.57 29.16 -15.65
N LYS A 704 73.02 28.01 -16.15
CA LYS A 704 73.97 27.92 -17.27
C LYS A 704 73.38 28.43 -18.60
N LEU A 705 72.11 28.14 -18.87
CA LEU A 705 71.39 28.63 -20.06
C LEU A 705 71.08 30.13 -19.97
N HIS A 706 70.75 30.63 -18.78
CA HIS A 706 70.54 32.04 -18.52
C HIS A 706 71.86 32.83 -18.66
N ALA A 707 72.98 32.26 -18.20
CA ALA A 707 74.33 32.81 -18.42
C ALA A 707 74.75 32.80 -19.91
N GLN A 708 74.15 31.94 -20.74
CA GLN A 708 74.38 31.85 -22.18
C GLN A 708 73.40 32.70 -23.02
N GLY A 709 72.56 33.53 -22.38
CA GLY A 709 71.66 34.46 -23.08
C GLY A 709 70.45 33.82 -23.78
N ARG A 710 70.16 32.53 -23.53
CA ARG A 710 68.97 31.85 -24.08
C ARG A 710 67.82 31.90 -23.08
N GLN A 711 66.80 32.71 -23.35
CA GLN A 711 65.51 32.62 -22.63
C GLN A 711 64.77 31.35 -23.04
N ILE A 712 64.37 30.54 -22.06
CA ILE A 712 63.45 29.43 -22.27
C ILE A 712 62.05 30.02 -22.19
N GLY A 713 61.36 30.12 -23.33
CA GLY A 713 59.92 30.34 -23.35
C GLY A 713 59.23 29.22 -22.57
N VAL A 714 58.27 29.58 -21.72
CA VAL A 714 57.46 28.62 -20.96
C VAL A 714 56.68 27.77 -21.97
N GLY A 715 57.21 26.59 -22.29
CA GLY A 715 56.58 25.66 -23.23
C GLY A 715 55.26 25.16 -22.67
N SER A 716 54.20 25.31 -23.46
CA SER A 716 52.91 24.64 -23.26
C SER A 716 53.09 23.11 -23.24
N PRO A 717 52.27 22.36 -22.48
CA PRO A 717 52.48 20.94 -22.20
C PRO A 717 52.09 19.99 -23.36
N THR A 718 52.23 20.41 -24.63
CA THR A 718 51.78 19.64 -25.80
C THR A 718 52.88 18.97 -26.61
N ASP A 719 54.16 19.30 -26.41
CA ASP A 719 55.21 18.95 -27.39
C ASP A 719 56.07 17.72 -27.05
N ARG A 720 55.63 16.82 -26.16
CA ARG A 720 56.32 15.53 -25.94
C ARG A 720 55.37 14.37 -25.68
N CYS A 721 54.68 13.93 -26.73
CA CYS A 721 54.26 12.55 -26.90
C CYS A 721 54.55 12.15 -28.34
N GLY A 722 55.65 11.43 -28.54
CA GLY A 722 56.02 10.69 -29.73
C GLY A 722 56.72 9.43 -29.27
#